data_AF-A0A8C9W8T7-F1
#
_entry.id   AF-A0A8C9W8T7-F1
#
_cell.length_a   1.000
_cell.length_b   1.000
_cell.length_c   1.000
_cell.angle_alpha   90.00
_cell.angle_beta   90.00
_cell.angle_gamma   90.00
#
_symmetry.space_group_name_H-M   'P 1'
#
loop_
_entity.id
_entity.type
_entity.pdbx_description
1 polymer ?
#
loop_
_entity_poly.entity_id
_entity_poly.type
_entity_poly.pdbx_seq_one_letter_code
_entity_poly.pdbx_strand_id
1 'polypeptide(L)'
;MLNVLTWKMAFSPLLCVCLDVLVVQAVRWAQLSPALLPHPFLALWAAGVLRASLLLLMRLSPGCPQWLRGPEAAKTVLVHGFLCPAYITLLWGCGQPTLELLWGWHSWQGIFQAYGVTAVSLLLWQRYIPSLSSEPTKKTQEKNGASLRRLMGYTKPFFVQFGAVFFLVIISSLGEMAIPHYTGRMTDWIMNEDEPEAFTHAITVMSLITIMSAVSEFVCDLIYNITMSRIHTFIQGQVFKAVLKQEIAFFDTVHTGDIVSRITTDTNTMSESLSEKLSLLMWYFMRVTFLFIFMLRLSWKLSLFTALGLPIILVIPELTGKFYQSLSVKVQESLARANDVAMETFSSMKTVRSFANEEGETERYKKKLEDTYSLNKTEAAAYAVSTWTNSLSSLALKVSILYYGGRLVTGKDVSSGDLVSFVLYELQFASAVEVLMSYYPHVKKAVGASEKIFEYVDRQPQVPPEGSLAPKVLRGNVHMKNITFAYPKRPDTPVLKGFSLELKPGEVTALVGPSGAGKSTCVSLLERFYQPQDGEILLDGQPLYSYQNQYLHDKIAVVSQEPVLFARSVRENIKYGREGATDEEMIRAAELANAHKFISDLSKGYDTDAGEKGGQVSGGQKQRIAIARALIRQPKILVLDDATSSLDTESEHLVHEALRKNFNQCAVLLIAHKLSTVEKANHIIFLKDGEVIEEGTHEELLGKGGAYAQLVEKQNTAFQRSAEEGSDANGV
;
A
#
# COMPACT_ATOMS: atom_id res chain seq x y z
N MET A 1 -14.97 -27.56 8.02
CA MET A 1 -16.45 -27.56 7.91
C MET A 1 -16.96 -27.75 6.46
N LEU A 2 -16.15 -28.30 5.53
CA LEU A 2 -16.54 -28.51 4.11
C LEU A 2 -16.89 -29.97 3.76
N ASN A 3 -16.55 -30.97 4.60
CA ASN A 3 -16.70 -32.39 4.23
C ASN A 3 -18.11 -32.98 4.41
N VAL A 4 -19.08 -32.22 4.92
CA VAL A 4 -20.46 -32.72 5.15
C VAL A 4 -21.46 -32.15 4.14
N LEU A 5 -21.15 -31.04 3.45
CA LEU A 5 -22.06 -30.44 2.47
C LEU A 5 -21.99 -31.10 1.08
N THR A 6 -20.82 -31.58 0.66
CA THR A 6 -20.62 -32.11 -0.70
C THR A 6 -21.32 -33.44 -0.93
N TRP A 7 -21.36 -34.32 0.07
CA TRP A 7 -22.06 -35.61 -0.03
C TRP A 7 -23.59 -35.50 0.04
N LYS A 8 -24.15 -34.49 0.70
CA LYS A 8 -25.61 -34.27 0.76
C LYS A 8 -26.18 -33.60 -0.51
N MET A 9 -25.35 -32.88 -1.28
CA MET A 9 -25.77 -32.30 -2.57
C MET A 9 -25.85 -33.34 -3.70
N ALA A 10 -25.09 -34.44 -3.65
CA ALA A 10 -25.09 -35.46 -4.71
C ALA A 10 -26.39 -36.28 -4.79
N PHE A 11 -27.16 -36.39 -3.70
CA PHE A 11 -28.43 -37.15 -3.66
C PHE A 11 -29.62 -36.39 -4.28
N SER A 12 -29.50 -35.07 -4.42
CA SER A 12 -30.53 -34.15 -4.96
C SER A 12 -30.80 -34.31 -6.48
N PRO A 13 -29.78 -34.31 -7.36
CA PRO A 13 -29.98 -34.43 -8.81
C PRO A 13 -30.46 -35.82 -9.22
N LEU A 14 -30.06 -36.86 -8.50
CA LEU A 14 -30.43 -38.25 -8.78
C LEU A 14 -31.93 -38.49 -8.58
N LEU A 15 -32.53 -37.88 -7.55
CA LEU A 15 -33.97 -37.94 -7.30
C LEU A 15 -34.78 -37.17 -8.36
N CYS A 16 -34.25 -36.05 -8.86
CA CYS A 16 -34.86 -35.28 -9.95
C CYS A 16 -34.80 -36.04 -11.29
N VAL A 17 -33.68 -36.70 -11.58
CA VAL A 17 -33.52 -37.55 -12.78
C VAL A 17 -34.50 -38.72 -12.74
N CYS A 18 -34.70 -39.36 -11.57
CA CYS A 18 -35.71 -40.43 -11.43
C CYS A 18 -37.16 -39.94 -11.62
N LEU A 19 -37.48 -38.74 -11.11
CA LEU A 19 -38.80 -38.10 -11.29
C LEU A 19 -39.05 -37.73 -12.76
N ASP A 20 -38.03 -37.24 -13.44
CA ASP A 20 -38.07 -36.98 -14.87
C ASP A 20 -38.23 -38.24 -15.70
N VAL A 21 -37.56 -39.34 -15.34
CA VAL A 21 -37.75 -40.64 -16.00
C VAL A 21 -39.21 -41.09 -15.92
N LEU A 22 -39.88 -40.89 -14.78
CA LEU A 22 -41.30 -41.22 -14.60
C LEU A 22 -42.22 -40.29 -15.41
N VAL A 23 -41.95 -38.99 -15.42
CA VAL A 23 -42.74 -38.00 -16.19
C VAL A 23 -42.56 -38.21 -17.69
N VAL A 24 -41.33 -38.47 -18.15
CA VAL A 24 -41.01 -38.72 -19.56
C VAL A 24 -41.63 -40.05 -20.03
N GLN A 25 -41.64 -41.09 -19.20
CA GLN A 25 -42.38 -42.31 -19.49
C GLN A 25 -43.89 -42.05 -19.55
N ALA A 26 -44.47 -41.35 -18.57
CA ALA A 26 -45.90 -41.02 -18.56
C ALA A 26 -46.35 -40.20 -19.79
N VAL A 27 -45.53 -39.25 -20.23
CA VAL A 27 -45.77 -38.44 -21.45
C VAL A 27 -45.63 -39.29 -22.71
N ARG A 28 -44.66 -40.22 -22.76
CA ARG A 28 -44.51 -41.18 -23.87
C ARG A 28 -45.72 -42.11 -24.00
N TRP A 29 -46.31 -42.53 -22.87
CA TRP A 29 -47.58 -43.29 -22.85
C TRP A 29 -48.79 -42.43 -23.24
N ALA A 30 -48.84 -41.16 -22.84
CA ALA A 30 -49.91 -40.23 -23.21
C ALA A 30 -49.89 -39.84 -24.69
N GLN A 31 -48.72 -39.77 -25.32
CA GLN A 31 -48.57 -39.46 -26.76
C GLN A 31 -48.90 -40.64 -27.68
N LEU A 32 -48.97 -41.88 -27.17
CA LEU A 32 -49.51 -43.03 -27.89
C LEU A 32 -51.04 -43.02 -27.97
N SER A 33 -51.71 -42.05 -27.32
CA SER A 33 -53.16 -41.87 -27.44
C SER A 33 -53.52 -41.10 -28.74
N PRO A 34 -54.52 -41.56 -29.51
CA PRO A 34 -54.86 -40.98 -30.82
C PRO A 34 -55.40 -39.54 -30.75
N ALA A 35 -55.70 -39.01 -29.56
CA ALA A 35 -56.25 -37.67 -29.36
C ALA A 35 -55.18 -36.56 -29.25
N LEU A 36 -53.94 -36.88 -28.85
CA LEU A 36 -52.87 -35.90 -28.61
C LEU A 36 -51.82 -35.82 -29.73
N LEU A 37 -51.90 -36.73 -30.71
CA LEU A 37 -51.06 -36.75 -31.91
C LEU A 37 -51.05 -35.44 -32.74
N PRO A 38 -52.17 -34.71 -32.91
CA PRO A 38 -52.19 -33.52 -33.78
C PRO A 38 -51.67 -32.22 -33.14
N HIS A 39 -51.38 -32.19 -31.83
CA HIS A 39 -50.99 -30.96 -31.11
C HIS A 39 -49.75 -31.14 -30.20
N PRO A 40 -48.55 -31.34 -30.77
CA PRO A 40 -47.33 -31.67 -30.02
C PRO A 40 -46.87 -30.57 -29.05
N PHE A 41 -47.12 -29.29 -29.36
CA PHE A 41 -46.79 -28.16 -28.47
C PHE A 41 -47.63 -28.14 -27.20
N LEU A 42 -48.90 -28.53 -27.31
CA LEU A 42 -49.82 -28.60 -26.18
C LEU A 42 -49.39 -29.70 -25.20
N ALA A 43 -48.94 -30.84 -25.73
CA ALA A 43 -48.35 -31.91 -24.95
C ALA A 43 -47.03 -31.51 -24.27
N LEU A 44 -46.17 -30.74 -24.96
CA LEU A 44 -44.89 -30.25 -24.42
C LEU A 44 -45.09 -29.30 -23.23
N TRP A 45 -45.98 -28.32 -23.36
CA TRP A 45 -46.29 -27.39 -22.26
C TRP A 45 -47.06 -28.06 -21.13
N ALA A 46 -47.98 -28.99 -21.43
CA ALA A 46 -48.67 -29.78 -20.41
C ALA A 46 -47.69 -30.64 -19.59
N ALA A 47 -46.69 -31.25 -20.22
CA ALA A 47 -45.62 -31.98 -19.54
C ALA A 47 -44.80 -31.06 -18.62
N GLY A 48 -44.46 -29.84 -19.07
CA GLY A 48 -43.78 -28.83 -18.25
C GLY A 48 -44.60 -28.41 -17.02
N VAL A 49 -45.90 -28.19 -17.18
CA VAL A 49 -46.83 -27.87 -16.08
C VAL A 49 -46.95 -29.03 -15.10
N LEU A 50 -47.10 -30.27 -15.58
CA LEU A 50 -47.18 -31.47 -14.75
C LEU A 50 -45.91 -31.66 -13.91
N ARG A 51 -44.74 -31.45 -14.53
CA ARG A 51 -43.44 -31.52 -13.88
C ARG A 51 -43.28 -30.44 -12.80
N ALA A 52 -43.65 -29.20 -13.10
CA ALA A 52 -43.64 -28.12 -12.11
C ALA A 52 -44.56 -28.43 -10.93
N SER A 53 -45.75 -28.98 -11.20
CA SER A 53 -46.75 -29.36 -10.19
C SER A 53 -46.26 -30.48 -9.26
N LEU A 54 -45.62 -31.52 -9.81
CA LEU A 54 -45.02 -32.62 -9.04
C LEU A 54 -43.90 -32.14 -8.12
N LEU A 55 -43.03 -31.25 -8.61
CA LEU A 55 -41.97 -30.65 -7.80
C LEU A 55 -42.55 -29.75 -6.68
N LEU A 56 -43.65 -29.05 -6.96
CA LEU A 56 -44.36 -28.23 -5.97
C LEU A 56 -45.07 -29.09 -4.91
N LEU A 57 -45.64 -30.24 -5.29
CA LEU A 57 -46.21 -31.23 -4.38
C LEU A 57 -45.15 -31.87 -3.47
N MET A 58 -43.96 -32.17 -4.00
CA MET A 58 -42.84 -32.66 -3.19
C MET A 58 -42.36 -31.66 -2.14
N ARG A 59 -42.62 -30.36 -2.33
CA ARG A 59 -42.37 -29.32 -1.31
C ARG A 59 -43.23 -29.51 -0.06
N LEU A 60 -44.42 -30.07 -0.20
CA LEU A 60 -45.39 -30.27 0.88
C LEU A 60 -45.15 -31.59 1.65
N SER A 61 -44.28 -32.48 1.15
CA SER A 61 -43.98 -33.77 1.79
C SER A 61 -42.99 -33.62 2.96
N PRO A 62 -43.20 -34.33 4.10
CA PRO A 62 -42.32 -34.25 5.27
C PRO A 62 -40.87 -34.71 5.00
N GLY A 63 -40.62 -35.44 3.92
CA GLY A 63 -39.28 -35.87 3.46
C GLY A 63 -38.57 -34.88 2.52
N CYS A 64 -39.06 -33.65 2.36
CA CYS A 64 -38.60 -32.72 1.32
C CYS A 64 -37.10 -32.33 1.46
N PRO A 65 -36.29 -32.39 0.38
CA PRO A 65 -34.88 -32.00 0.40
C PRO A 65 -34.67 -30.52 0.79
N GLN A 66 -33.58 -30.22 1.50
CA GLN A 66 -33.31 -28.88 2.04
C GLN A 66 -33.24 -27.76 0.99
N TRP A 67 -32.83 -28.05 -0.25
CA TRP A 67 -32.76 -27.07 -1.34
C TRP A 67 -34.14 -26.66 -1.89
N LEU A 68 -35.20 -27.45 -1.68
CA LEU A 68 -36.58 -27.12 -2.08
C LEU A 68 -37.35 -26.29 -1.04
N ARG A 69 -36.80 -26.08 0.16
CA ARG A 69 -37.48 -25.35 1.26
C ARG A 69 -37.20 -23.85 1.26
N GLY A 70 -36.09 -23.41 0.67
CA GLY A 70 -35.68 -22.00 0.66
C GLY A 70 -36.52 -21.10 -0.26
N PRO A 71 -36.41 -19.76 -0.14
CA PRO A 71 -37.12 -18.80 -0.99
C PRO A 71 -36.73 -18.90 -2.48
N GLU A 72 -35.54 -19.41 -2.78
CA GLU A 72 -35.04 -19.66 -4.14
C GLU A 72 -35.68 -20.91 -4.81
N ALA A 73 -36.40 -21.75 -4.05
CA ALA A 73 -36.96 -23.00 -4.56
C ALA A 73 -38.10 -22.80 -5.59
N ALA A 74 -38.87 -21.71 -5.47
CA ALA A 74 -39.91 -21.40 -6.45
C ALA A 74 -39.30 -21.09 -7.83
N LYS A 75 -38.14 -20.43 -7.86
CA LYS A 75 -37.41 -20.10 -9.08
C LYS A 75 -36.79 -21.35 -9.72
N THR A 76 -36.23 -22.26 -8.92
CA THR A 76 -35.68 -23.52 -9.45
C THR A 76 -36.76 -24.42 -10.03
N VAL A 77 -37.95 -24.48 -9.43
CA VAL A 77 -39.11 -25.21 -9.98
C VAL A 77 -39.57 -24.60 -11.32
N LEU A 78 -39.60 -23.27 -11.44
CA LEU A 78 -39.94 -22.59 -12.70
C LEU A 78 -38.89 -22.85 -13.80
N VAL A 79 -37.60 -22.76 -13.49
CA VAL A 79 -36.52 -23.01 -14.45
C VAL A 79 -36.53 -24.47 -14.92
N HIS A 80 -36.66 -25.44 -14.01
CA HIS A 80 -36.72 -26.85 -14.40
C HIS A 80 -38.02 -27.26 -15.10
N GLY A 81 -39.15 -26.61 -14.79
CA GLY A 81 -40.43 -26.89 -15.42
C GLY A 81 -40.58 -26.31 -16.83
N PHE A 82 -40.08 -25.09 -17.06
CA PHE A 82 -40.49 -24.28 -18.23
C PHE A 82 -39.35 -23.86 -19.17
N LEU A 83 -38.07 -23.98 -18.78
CA LEU A 83 -36.95 -23.55 -19.63
C LEU A 83 -36.88 -24.34 -20.96
N CYS A 84 -37.12 -25.64 -20.91
CA CYS A 84 -37.04 -26.52 -22.09
C CYS A 84 -38.24 -26.33 -23.05
N PRO A 85 -39.51 -26.30 -22.57
CA PRO A 85 -40.65 -25.92 -23.41
C PRO A 85 -40.43 -24.57 -24.12
N ALA A 86 -39.92 -23.57 -23.39
CA ALA A 86 -39.62 -22.25 -23.94
C ALA A 86 -38.52 -22.31 -25.02
N TYR A 87 -37.42 -23.03 -24.78
CA TYR A 87 -36.32 -23.18 -25.74
C TYR A 87 -36.76 -23.85 -27.05
N ILE A 88 -37.56 -24.92 -26.96
CA ILE A 88 -38.06 -25.64 -28.16
C ILE A 88 -39.08 -24.78 -28.92
N THR A 89 -39.94 -24.02 -28.25
CA THR A 89 -40.82 -23.05 -28.92
C THR A 89 -40.05 -21.93 -29.63
N LEU A 90 -38.90 -21.53 -29.09
CA LEU A 90 -38.07 -20.48 -29.66
C LEU A 90 -37.28 -20.97 -30.89
N LEU A 91 -36.77 -22.21 -30.85
CA LEU A 91 -36.18 -22.88 -32.01
C LEU A 91 -37.17 -23.08 -33.16
N TRP A 92 -38.44 -23.37 -32.83
CA TRP A 92 -39.53 -23.42 -33.82
C TRP A 92 -39.79 -22.04 -34.45
N GLY A 93 -39.83 -20.98 -33.64
CA GLY A 93 -39.92 -19.60 -34.13
C GLY A 93 -38.78 -19.18 -35.06
N CYS A 94 -37.62 -19.84 -34.94
CA CYS A 94 -36.45 -19.65 -35.81
C CYS A 94 -36.41 -20.58 -37.05
N GLY A 95 -37.48 -21.33 -37.34
CA GLY A 95 -37.65 -22.06 -38.61
C GLY A 95 -36.97 -23.44 -38.73
N GLN A 96 -36.59 -24.09 -37.62
CA GLN A 96 -35.99 -25.44 -37.64
C GLN A 96 -37.04 -26.56 -37.75
N PRO A 97 -36.75 -27.70 -38.41
CA PRO A 97 -37.71 -28.81 -38.59
C PRO A 97 -38.01 -29.51 -37.26
N THR A 98 -39.31 -29.67 -36.96
CA THR A 98 -39.83 -29.93 -35.61
C THR A 98 -39.95 -31.39 -35.20
N LEU A 99 -40.16 -32.33 -36.14
CA LEU A 99 -40.52 -33.71 -35.79
C LEU A 99 -39.38 -34.50 -35.14
N GLU A 100 -38.13 -34.33 -35.60
CA GLU A 100 -36.97 -35.06 -35.05
C GLU A 100 -36.54 -34.52 -33.68
N LEU A 101 -36.63 -33.21 -33.45
CA LEU A 101 -36.29 -32.59 -32.16
C LEU A 101 -37.31 -32.91 -31.06
N LEU A 102 -38.61 -32.93 -31.40
CA LEU A 102 -39.68 -33.28 -30.46
C LEU A 102 -39.64 -34.76 -30.06
N TRP A 103 -39.29 -35.67 -30.98
CA TRP A 103 -39.13 -37.10 -30.69
C TRP A 103 -37.78 -37.47 -30.08
N GLY A 104 -36.72 -36.69 -30.35
CA GLY A 104 -35.39 -36.87 -29.77
C GLY A 104 -35.28 -36.56 -28.27
N TRP A 105 -36.25 -35.84 -27.70
CA TRP A 105 -36.31 -35.50 -26.27
C TRP A 105 -36.40 -36.73 -25.36
N HIS A 106 -36.92 -37.85 -25.88
CA HIS A 106 -36.98 -39.13 -25.16
C HIS A 106 -35.66 -39.92 -25.17
N SER A 107 -34.64 -39.45 -25.89
CA SER A 107 -33.31 -40.05 -25.83
C SER A 107 -32.60 -39.63 -24.54
N TRP A 108 -31.91 -40.58 -23.90
CA TRP A 108 -31.09 -40.30 -22.71
C TRP A 108 -30.11 -39.14 -22.95
N GLN A 109 -29.61 -39.00 -24.18
CA GLN A 109 -28.69 -37.94 -24.58
C GLN A 109 -29.28 -36.53 -24.46
N GLY A 110 -30.54 -36.33 -24.86
CA GLY A 110 -31.22 -35.03 -24.74
C GLY A 110 -31.53 -34.64 -23.30
N ILE A 111 -31.87 -35.61 -22.45
CA ILE A 111 -32.10 -35.39 -21.02
C ILE A 111 -30.79 -34.99 -20.33
N PHE A 112 -29.68 -35.70 -20.58
CA PHE A 112 -28.39 -35.36 -20.01
C PHE A 112 -27.88 -33.98 -20.47
N GLN A 113 -28.11 -33.60 -21.73
CA GLN A 113 -27.76 -32.27 -22.24
C GLN A 113 -28.59 -31.16 -21.57
N ALA A 114 -29.90 -31.34 -21.40
CA ALA A 114 -30.77 -30.38 -20.74
C ALA A 114 -30.42 -30.21 -19.24
N TYR A 115 -30.09 -31.30 -18.55
CA TYR A 115 -29.61 -31.26 -17.17
C TYR A 115 -28.22 -30.65 -17.03
N GLY A 116 -27.32 -30.91 -17.98
CA GLY A 116 -26.01 -30.26 -18.04
C GLY A 116 -26.12 -28.75 -18.22
N VAL A 117 -26.93 -28.30 -19.18
CA VAL A 117 -27.15 -26.86 -19.44
C VAL A 117 -27.85 -26.19 -18.26
N THR A 118 -28.87 -26.81 -17.67
CA THR A 118 -29.56 -26.24 -16.51
C THR A 118 -28.65 -26.19 -15.28
N ALA A 119 -27.83 -27.21 -15.02
CA ALA A 119 -26.86 -27.23 -13.92
C ALA A 119 -25.78 -26.15 -14.09
N VAL A 120 -25.22 -26.01 -15.30
CA VAL A 120 -24.26 -24.94 -15.62
C VAL A 120 -24.93 -23.56 -15.49
N SER A 121 -26.16 -23.39 -16.01
CA SER A 121 -26.89 -22.13 -15.88
C SER A 121 -27.23 -21.80 -14.42
N LEU A 122 -27.55 -22.79 -13.58
CA LEU A 122 -27.82 -22.61 -12.16
C LEU A 122 -26.55 -22.27 -11.38
N LEU A 123 -25.42 -22.89 -11.72
CA LEU A 123 -24.11 -22.55 -11.15
C LEU A 123 -23.69 -21.13 -11.54
N LEU A 124 -23.92 -20.74 -12.80
CA LEU A 124 -23.68 -19.37 -13.27
C LEU A 124 -24.62 -18.38 -12.58
N TRP A 125 -25.91 -18.70 -12.49
CA TRP A 125 -26.94 -17.86 -11.86
C TRP A 125 -26.67 -17.67 -10.36
N GLN A 126 -26.43 -18.76 -9.62
CA GLN A 126 -26.14 -18.73 -8.18
C GLN A 126 -24.80 -18.07 -7.84
N ARG A 127 -23.89 -17.88 -8.81
CA ARG A 127 -22.56 -17.31 -8.54
C ARG A 127 -22.42 -15.88 -9.06
N TYR A 128 -22.92 -15.59 -10.25
CA TYR A 128 -22.79 -14.27 -10.86
C TYR A 128 -23.91 -13.31 -10.45
N ILE A 129 -25.12 -13.78 -10.14
CA ILE A 129 -26.19 -12.86 -9.72
C ILE A 129 -26.00 -12.37 -8.29
N PRO A 130 -25.55 -13.19 -7.31
CA PRO A 130 -25.17 -12.63 -6.02
C PRO A 130 -23.92 -11.77 -6.09
N SER A 131 -23.04 -11.89 -7.09
CA SER A 131 -21.91 -10.97 -7.27
C SER A 131 -22.30 -9.67 -7.99
N LEU A 132 -23.35 -9.71 -8.83
CA LEU A 132 -24.04 -8.53 -9.38
C LEU A 132 -24.93 -7.84 -8.34
N SER A 133 -25.48 -8.58 -7.35
CA SER A 133 -26.37 -8.06 -6.30
C SER A 133 -25.69 -7.88 -4.94
N SER A 134 -24.47 -8.39 -4.74
CA SER A 134 -23.65 -8.01 -3.60
C SER A 134 -23.19 -6.60 -3.85
N GLU A 135 -23.97 -5.63 -3.39
CA GLU A 135 -23.48 -4.27 -3.28
C GLU A 135 -22.16 -4.34 -2.49
N PRO A 136 -21.01 -4.04 -3.09
CA PRO A 136 -19.81 -3.81 -2.29
C PRO A 136 -20.17 -2.70 -1.31
N THR A 137 -19.79 -2.85 -0.04
CA THR A 137 -20.13 -1.92 1.03
C THR A 137 -19.91 -0.47 0.54
N LYS A 138 -21.00 0.32 0.51
CA LYS A 138 -21.04 1.70 -0.06
C LYS A 138 -19.80 2.54 0.29
N LYS A 139 -19.32 2.44 1.54
CA LYS A 139 -18.09 3.10 2.03
C LYS A 139 -16.82 2.74 1.26
N THR A 140 -16.62 1.47 0.89
CA THR A 140 -15.42 1.01 0.16
C THR A 140 -15.47 1.43 -1.31
N GLN A 141 -16.65 1.49 -1.90
CA GLN A 141 -16.86 1.90 -3.29
C GLN A 141 -16.72 3.42 -3.46
N GLU A 142 -17.30 4.22 -2.55
CA GLU A 142 -17.13 5.68 -2.53
C GLU A 142 -15.67 6.09 -2.33
N LYS A 143 -14.96 5.44 -1.40
CA LYS A 143 -13.53 5.69 -1.14
C LYS A 143 -12.65 5.34 -2.35
N ASN A 144 -12.82 4.16 -2.95
CA ASN A 144 -12.05 3.78 -4.14
C ASN A 144 -12.35 4.69 -5.34
N GLY A 145 -13.61 5.11 -5.52
CA GLY A 145 -13.99 6.07 -6.55
C GLY A 145 -13.38 7.45 -6.35
N ALA A 146 -13.28 7.92 -5.10
CA ALA A 146 -12.62 9.18 -4.75
C ALA A 146 -11.10 9.12 -5.01
N SER A 147 -10.42 8.04 -4.59
CA SER A 147 -9.00 7.82 -4.85
C SER A 147 -8.69 7.74 -6.34
N LEU A 148 -9.51 7.02 -7.12
CA LEU A 148 -9.37 6.96 -8.58
C LEU A 148 -9.56 8.33 -9.24
N ARG A 149 -10.62 9.07 -8.85
CA ARG A 149 -10.87 10.42 -9.37
C ARG A 149 -9.70 11.36 -9.06
N ARG A 150 -9.08 11.21 -7.90
CA ARG A 150 -7.91 11.99 -7.51
C ARG A 150 -6.66 11.61 -8.29
N LEU A 151 -6.40 10.32 -8.50
CA LEU A 151 -5.34 9.84 -9.39
C LEU A 151 -5.51 10.39 -10.81
N MET A 152 -6.74 10.37 -11.34
CA MET A 152 -7.06 11.03 -12.62
C MET A 152 -6.83 12.55 -12.61
N GLY A 153 -6.96 13.19 -11.44
CA GLY A 153 -6.60 14.60 -11.27
C GLY A 153 -5.12 14.87 -11.55
N TYR A 154 -4.24 13.96 -11.13
CA TYR A 154 -2.79 14.05 -11.39
C TYR A 154 -2.42 13.72 -12.85
N THR A 155 -3.23 12.96 -13.58
CA THR A 155 -3.01 12.67 -15.00
C THR A 155 -3.54 13.76 -15.94
N LYS A 156 -4.42 14.65 -15.45
CA LYS A 156 -5.05 15.74 -16.23
C LYS A 156 -4.07 16.65 -16.98
N PRO A 157 -2.92 17.08 -16.42
CA PRO A 157 -1.94 17.89 -17.15
C PRO A 157 -1.36 17.18 -18.38
N PHE A 158 -1.43 15.85 -18.42
CA PHE A 158 -0.87 15.00 -19.47
C PHE A 158 -1.95 14.39 -20.39
N PHE A 159 -3.15 14.98 -20.45
CA PHE A 159 -4.27 14.39 -21.20
C PHE A 159 -3.97 14.20 -22.69
N VAL A 160 -3.16 15.07 -23.30
CA VAL A 160 -2.76 14.96 -24.71
C VAL A 160 -1.88 13.74 -24.93
N GLN A 161 -0.91 13.49 -24.04
CA GLN A 161 -0.05 12.30 -24.13
C GLN A 161 -0.87 11.02 -23.96
N PHE A 162 -1.79 10.98 -23.00
CA PHE A 162 -2.69 9.83 -22.83
C PHE A 162 -3.61 9.61 -24.04
N GLY A 163 -4.09 10.70 -24.67
CA GLY A 163 -4.85 10.61 -25.92
C GLY A 163 -4.02 10.04 -27.07
N ALA A 164 -2.75 10.45 -27.19
CA ALA A 164 -1.82 9.91 -28.19
C ALA A 164 -1.51 8.43 -27.95
N VAL A 165 -1.25 8.03 -26.70
CA VAL A 165 -1.06 6.63 -26.30
C VAL A 165 -2.29 5.80 -26.67
N PHE A 166 -3.49 6.26 -26.33
CA PHE A 166 -4.73 5.55 -26.65
C PHE A 166 -4.93 5.34 -28.15
N PHE A 167 -4.61 6.36 -28.96
CA PHE A 167 -4.67 6.27 -30.41
C PHE A 167 -3.64 5.28 -30.98
N LEU A 168 -2.40 5.31 -30.49
CA LEU A 168 -1.35 4.38 -30.90
C LEU A 168 -1.65 2.94 -30.48
N VAL A 169 -2.24 2.73 -29.30
CA VAL A 169 -2.72 1.41 -28.85
C VAL A 169 -3.75 0.84 -29.82
N ILE A 170 -4.68 1.66 -30.32
CA ILE A 170 -5.68 1.22 -31.29
C ILE A 170 -5.01 0.80 -32.61
N ILE A 171 -4.09 1.62 -33.13
CA ILE A 171 -3.36 1.31 -34.38
C ILE A 171 -2.54 0.03 -34.22
N SER A 172 -1.79 -0.10 -33.12
CA SER A 172 -0.98 -1.29 -32.86
C SER A 172 -1.85 -2.53 -32.74
N SER A 173 -2.93 -2.45 -31.96
CA SER A 173 -3.89 -3.55 -31.77
C SER A 173 -4.49 -4.02 -33.10
N LEU A 174 -4.86 -3.08 -33.99
CA LEU A 174 -5.37 -3.41 -35.33
C LEU A 174 -4.31 -4.09 -36.21
N GLY A 175 -3.05 -3.65 -36.12
CA GLY A 175 -1.95 -4.24 -36.89
C GLY A 175 -1.60 -5.66 -36.43
N GLU A 176 -1.65 -5.94 -35.12
CA GLU A 176 -1.47 -7.30 -34.59
C GLU A 176 -2.55 -8.27 -35.10
N MET A 177 -3.77 -7.78 -35.37
CA MET A 177 -4.86 -8.59 -35.94
C MET A 177 -4.63 -8.99 -37.40
N ALA A 178 -3.63 -8.41 -38.08
CA ALA A 178 -3.32 -8.76 -39.46
C ALA A 178 -2.80 -10.20 -39.59
N ILE A 179 -2.01 -10.69 -38.62
CA ILE A 179 -1.37 -12.01 -38.70
C ILE A 179 -2.42 -13.13 -38.83
N PRO A 180 -3.43 -13.25 -37.95
CA PRO A 180 -4.44 -14.30 -38.11
C PRO A 180 -5.26 -14.17 -39.40
N HIS A 181 -5.58 -12.94 -39.84
CA HIS A 181 -6.34 -12.69 -41.07
C HIS A 181 -5.60 -13.16 -42.32
N TYR A 182 -4.34 -12.73 -42.48
CA TYR A 182 -3.54 -13.08 -43.65
C TYR A 182 -3.13 -14.56 -43.64
N THR A 183 -2.98 -15.17 -42.46
CA THR A 183 -2.72 -16.62 -42.34
C THR A 183 -3.90 -17.46 -42.84
N GLY A 184 -5.14 -17.06 -42.53
CA GLY A 184 -6.32 -17.73 -43.05
C GLY A 184 -6.47 -17.57 -44.55
N ARG A 185 -6.30 -16.35 -45.07
CA ARG A 185 -6.29 -16.11 -46.53
C ARG A 185 -5.21 -16.92 -47.26
N MET A 186 -4.02 -17.00 -46.68
CA MET A 186 -2.94 -17.82 -47.22
C MET A 186 -3.31 -19.30 -47.26
N THR A 187 -4.01 -19.80 -46.25
CA THR A 187 -4.51 -21.19 -46.23
C THR A 187 -5.51 -21.42 -47.36
N ASP A 188 -6.45 -20.50 -47.57
CA ASP A 188 -7.43 -20.62 -48.66
C ASP A 188 -6.77 -20.56 -50.05
N TRP A 189 -5.75 -19.73 -50.26
CA TRP A 189 -5.01 -19.69 -51.53
C TRP A 189 -4.17 -20.93 -51.79
N ILE A 190 -3.49 -21.48 -50.78
CA ILE A 190 -2.73 -22.74 -50.93
C ILE A 190 -3.68 -23.89 -51.31
N MET A 191 -4.90 -23.90 -50.78
CA MET A 191 -5.88 -24.95 -51.06
C MET A 191 -6.58 -24.81 -52.42
N ASN A 192 -6.64 -23.59 -52.99
CA ASN A 192 -7.35 -23.30 -54.24
C ASN A 192 -6.44 -23.10 -55.47
N GLU A 193 -5.11 -23.22 -55.33
CA GLU A 193 -4.10 -23.05 -56.41
C GLU A 193 -4.16 -21.70 -57.16
N ASP A 194 -4.51 -20.61 -56.47
CA ASP A 194 -4.56 -19.27 -57.08
C ASP A 194 -3.17 -18.59 -57.19
N GLU A 195 -3.07 -17.65 -58.14
CA GLU A 195 -1.86 -17.00 -58.65
C GLU A 195 -0.75 -16.64 -57.61
N PRO A 196 0.53 -16.99 -57.88
CA PRO A 196 1.65 -16.73 -56.95
C PRO A 196 1.93 -15.25 -56.65
N GLU A 197 1.45 -14.31 -57.48
CA GLU A 197 1.57 -12.87 -57.22
C GLU A 197 0.68 -12.39 -56.06
N ALA A 198 -0.51 -12.97 -55.89
CA ALA A 198 -1.42 -12.62 -54.77
C ALA A 198 -0.83 -13.01 -53.41
N PHE A 199 -0.10 -14.14 -53.36
CA PHE A 199 0.59 -14.63 -52.19
C PHE A 199 1.70 -13.68 -51.72
N THR A 200 2.58 -13.25 -52.64
CA THR A 200 3.68 -12.32 -52.32
C THR A 200 3.17 -10.94 -51.91
N HIS A 201 2.10 -10.44 -52.55
CA HIS A 201 1.44 -9.20 -52.14
C HIS A 201 0.87 -9.28 -50.72
N ALA A 202 0.24 -10.40 -50.32
CA ALA A 202 -0.29 -10.53 -48.97
C ALA A 202 0.80 -10.62 -47.89
N ILE A 203 1.90 -11.33 -48.14
CA ILE A 203 3.03 -11.40 -47.20
C ILE A 203 3.68 -10.02 -47.03
N THR A 204 3.84 -9.27 -48.12
CA THR A 204 4.41 -7.91 -48.07
C THR A 204 3.50 -6.94 -47.32
N VAL A 205 2.18 -6.99 -47.53
CA VAL A 205 1.23 -6.18 -46.77
C VAL A 205 1.20 -6.59 -45.30
N MET A 206 1.19 -7.90 -45.00
CA MET A 206 1.25 -8.41 -43.63
C MET A 206 2.52 -7.93 -42.91
N SER A 207 3.70 -8.03 -43.54
CA SER A 207 4.96 -7.61 -42.94
C SER A 207 5.05 -6.10 -42.71
N LEU A 208 4.53 -5.29 -43.65
CA LEU A 208 4.47 -3.84 -43.46
C LEU A 208 3.55 -3.45 -42.29
N ILE A 209 2.38 -4.10 -42.17
CA ILE A 209 1.45 -3.83 -41.06
C ILE A 209 2.04 -4.25 -39.71
N THR A 210 2.72 -5.39 -39.62
CA THR A 210 3.34 -5.84 -38.36
C THR A 210 4.55 -5.00 -37.96
N ILE A 211 5.33 -4.50 -38.93
CA ILE A 211 6.40 -3.54 -38.65
C ILE A 211 5.81 -2.22 -38.14
N MET A 212 4.75 -1.72 -38.79
CA MET A 212 4.07 -0.50 -38.33
C MET A 212 3.46 -0.64 -36.94
N SER A 213 2.88 -1.81 -36.60
CA SER A 213 2.36 -2.05 -35.25
C SER A 213 3.48 -2.10 -34.22
N ALA A 214 4.58 -2.81 -34.49
CA ALA A 214 5.73 -2.88 -33.59
C ALA A 214 6.36 -1.50 -33.34
N VAL A 215 6.47 -0.66 -34.37
CA VAL A 215 6.95 0.73 -34.20
C VAL A 215 5.96 1.57 -33.40
N SER A 216 4.66 1.40 -33.64
CA SER A 216 3.61 2.11 -32.89
C SER A 216 3.59 1.72 -31.42
N GLU A 217 3.78 0.43 -31.12
CA GLU A 217 3.92 -0.11 -29.76
C GLU A 217 5.15 0.48 -29.06
N PHE A 218 6.30 0.47 -29.73
CA PHE A 218 7.53 1.08 -29.19
C PHE A 218 7.34 2.58 -28.85
N VAL A 219 6.75 3.35 -29.76
CA VAL A 219 6.49 4.78 -29.53
C VAL A 219 5.47 4.99 -28.41
N CYS A 220 4.42 4.16 -28.38
CA CYS A 220 3.40 4.17 -27.35
C CYS A 220 4.00 3.93 -25.95
N ASP A 221 4.77 2.85 -25.81
CA ASP A 221 5.41 2.48 -24.55
C ASP A 221 6.42 3.53 -24.09
N LEU A 222 7.18 4.12 -25.02
CA LEU A 222 8.11 5.19 -24.70
C LEU A 222 7.38 6.43 -24.14
N ILE A 223 6.33 6.90 -24.83
CA ILE A 223 5.53 8.05 -24.40
C ILE A 223 4.86 7.76 -23.06
N TYR A 224 4.30 6.56 -22.91
CA TYR A 224 3.62 6.14 -21.69
C TYR A 224 4.57 6.10 -20.50
N ASN A 225 5.70 5.40 -20.61
CA ASN A 225 6.66 5.25 -19.52
C ASN A 225 7.30 6.58 -19.10
N ILE A 226 7.63 7.47 -20.06
CA ILE A 226 8.13 8.82 -19.74
C ILE A 226 7.06 9.64 -19.00
N THR A 227 5.82 9.61 -19.48
CA THR A 227 4.72 10.36 -18.87
C THR A 227 4.44 9.86 -17.45
N MET A 228 4.43 8.54 -17.26
CA MET A 228 4.15 7.93 -15.98
C MET A 228 5.30 8.09 -14.98
N SER A 229 6.56 8.06 -15.44
CA SER A 229 7.73 8.39 -14.63
C SER A 229 7.67 9.83 -14.08
N ARG A 230 7.23 10.81 -14.89
CA ARG A 230 7.03 12.19 -14.43
C ARG A 230 5.93 12.30 -13.38
N ILE A 231 4.81 11.58 -13.56
CA ILE A 231 3.72 11.53 -12.59
C ILE A 231 4.22 10.92 -11.27
N HIS A 232 5.00 9.83 -11.35
CA HIS A 232 5.60 9.18 -10.19
C HIS A 232 6.46 10.15 -9.36
N THR A 233 7.44 10.81 -9.98
CA THR A 233 8.32 11.77 -9.29
C THR A 233 7.53 12.94 -8.71
N PHE A 234 6.50 13.43 -9.40
CA PHE A 234 5.65 14.50 -8.90
C PHE A 234 4.86 14.10 -7.65
N ILE A 235 4.24 12.92 -7.66
CA ILE A 235 3.50 12.40 -6.49
C ILE A 235 4.46 12.19 -5.31
N GLN A 236 5.59 11.53 -5.53
CA GLN A 236 6.57 11.28 -4.47
C GLN A 236 7.09 12.59 -3.85
N GLY A 237 7.37 13.62 -4.68
CA GLY A 237 7.76 14.94 -4.19
C GLY A 237 6.67 15.63 -3.37
N GLN A 238 5.40 15.49 -3.75
CA GLN A 238 4.28 16.05 -2.98
C GLN A 238 4.07 15.33 -1.65
N VAL A 239 4.19 14.00 -1.62
CA VAL A 239 4.09 13.21 -0.38
C VAL A 239 5.22 13.60 0.57
N PHE A 240 6.46 13.68 0.08
CA PHE A 240 7.60 14.12 0.87
C PHE A 240 7.39 15.53 1.45
N LYS A 241 6.91 16.47 0.62
CA LYS A 241 6.58 17.82 1.06
C LYS A 241 5.45 17.86 2.09
N ALA A 242 4.43 17.03 1.96
CA ALA A 242 3.33 16.95 2.91
C ALA A 242 3.80 16.41 4.27
N VAL A 243 4.65 15.37 4.26
CA VAL A 243 5.25 14.83 5.49
C VAL A 243 6.11 15.87 6.19
N LEU A 244 6.97 16.61 5.47
CA LEU A 244 7.80 17.66 6.05
C LEU A 244 7.02 18.81 6.70
N LYS A 245 5.78 19.07 6.25
CA LYS A 245 4.93 20.11 6.83
C LYS A 245 4.26 19.70 8.14
N GLN A 246 4.34 18.42 8.50
CA GLN A 246 3.65 17.89 9.65
C GLN A 246 4.26 18.34 10.97
N GLU A 247 3.44 18.43 12.02
CA GLU A 247 3.92 18.77 13.36
C GLU A 247 4.80 17.67 13.98
N ILE A 248 5.66 18.04 14.92
CA ILE A 248 6.54 17.10 15.63
C ILE A 248 5.76 16.00 16.36
N ALA A 249 4.57 16.30 16.89
CA ALA A 249 3.70 15.30 17.51
C ALA A 249 3.38 14.11 16.59
N PHE A 250 3.33 14.32 15.27
CA PHE A 250 3.17 13.25 14.30
C PHE A 250 4.40 12.33 14.25
N PHE A 251 5.61 12.90 14.26
CA PHE A 251 6.86 12.14 14.25
C PHE A 251 7.15 11.43 15.58
N ASP A 252 6.63 11.95 16.69
CA ASP A 252 6.75 11.30 18.01
C ASP A 252 5.76 10.14 18.20
N THR A 253 4.72 10.07 17.37
CA THR A 253 3.70 9.00 17.41
C THR A 253 3.94 7.91 16.39
N VAL A 254 4.45 8.25 15.21
CA VAL A 254 4.69 7.32 14.10
C VAL A 254 6.18 7.02 13.97
N HIS A 255 6.55 5.73 13.90
CA HIS A 255 7.95 5.34 13.74
C HIS A 255 8.54 5.86 12.42
N THR A 256 9.77 6.38 12.47
CA THR A 256 10.46 6.91 11.28
C THR A 256 10.56 5.87 10.15
N GLY A 257 10.75 4.59 10.48
CA GLY A 257 10.77 3.50 9.51
C GLY A 257 9.45 3.34 8.75
N ASP A 258 8.32 3.52 9.43
CA ASP A 258 7.00 3.48 8.80
C ASP A 258 6.80 4.66 7.84
N ILE A 259 7.25 5.85 8.23
CA ILE A 259 7.19 7.04 7.38
C ILE A 259 8.03 6.86 6.11
N VAL A 260 9.28 6.39 6.27
CA VAL A 260 10.18 6.13 5.14
C VAL A 260 9.58 5.08 4.22
N SER A 261 9.14 3.93 4.75
CA SER A 261 8.51 2.85 3.98
C SER A 261 7.26 3.33 3.23
N ARG A 262 6.44 4.20 3.82
CA ARG A 262 5.27 4.78 3.14
C ARG A 262 5.65 5.74 2.00
N ILE A 263 6.67 6.57 2.19
CA ILE A 263 7.16 7.50 1.15
C ILE A 263 7.86 6.74 0.02
N THR A 264 8.61 5.68 0.31
CA THR A 264 9.39 4.95 -0.69
C THR A 264 8.64 3.72 -1.18
N THR A 265 8.51 2.68 -0.36
CA THR A 265 7.95 1.39 -0.75
C THR A 265 6.49 1.48 -1.17
N ASP A 266 5.61 2.12 -0.40
CA ASP A 266 4.18 2.20 -0.75
C ASP A 266 3.96 3.07 -1.99
N THR A 267 4.67 4.21 -2.09
CA THR A 267 4.58 5.10 -3.26
C THR A 267 5.15 4.46 -4.52
N ASN A 268 6.28 3.75 -4.41
CA ASN A 268 6.87 2.98 -5.51
C ASN A 268 5.94 1.85 -5.92
N THR A 269 5.46 1.04 -4.97
CA THR A 269 4.56 -0.10 -5.26
C THR A 269 3.27 0.38 -5.91
N MET A 270 2.67 1.46 -5.39
CA MET A 270 1.49 2.09 -5.99
C MET A 270 1.78 2.54 -7.41
N SER A 271 2.88 3.27 -7.61
CA SER A 271 3.19 3.87 -8.90
C SER A 271 3.66 2.86 -9.94
N GLU A 272 4.45 1.87 -9.57
CA GLU A 272 4.87 0.77 -10.44
C GLU A 272 3.67 -0.08 -10.84
N SER A 273 2.83 -0.45 -9.87
CA SER A 273 1.59 -1.18 -10.14
C SER A 273 0.63 -0.39 -11.02
N LEU A 274 0.50 0.92 -10.80
CA LEU A 274 -0.35 1.77 -11.63
C LEU A 274 0.30 2.06 -12.99
N SER A 275 1.62 2.12 -13.08
CA SER A 275 2.34 2.39 -14.33
C SER A 275 2.25 1.18 -15.24
N GLU A 276 2.85 0.08 -14.83
CA GLU A 276 2.99 -1.10 -15.66
C GLU A 276 1.63 -1.78 -15.89
N LYS A 277 0.87 -2.02 -14.81
CA LYS A 277 -0.32 -2.86 -14.90
C LYS A 277 -1.51 -2.13 -15.53
N LEU A 278 -1.61 -0.81 -15.37
CA LEU A 278 -2.65 -0.04 -16.06
C LEU A 278 -2.42 0.03 -17.57
N SER A 279 -1.15 0.19 -18.00
CA SER A 279 -0.80 0.18 -19.43
C SER A 279 -1.24 -1.12 -20.08
N LEU A 280 -0.82 -2.23 -19.48
CA LEU A 280 -1.17 -3.57 -19.95
C LEU A 280 -2.69 -3.78 -19.92
N LEU A 281 -3.37 -3.34 -18.86
CA LEU A 281 -4.83 -3.44 -18.78
C LEU A 281 -5.51 -2.69 -19.93
N MET A 282 -5.07 -1.46 -20.26
CA MET A 282 -5.61 -0.68 -21.37
C MET A 282 -5.35 -1.36 -22.72
N TRP A 283 -4.13 -1.86 -22.93
CA TRP A 283 -3.73 -2.55 -24.16
C TRP A 283 -4.52 -3.85 -24.36
N TYR A 284 -4.56 -4.73 -23.36
CA TYR A 284 -5.32 -5.98 -23.43
C TYR A 284 -6.82 -5.77 -23.51
N PHE A 285 -7.36 -4.70 -22.91
CA PHE A 285 -8.78 -4.36 -23.06
C PHE A 285 -9.13 -4.01 -24.52
N MET A 286 -8.29 -3.20 -25.17
CA MET A 286 -8.45 -2.90 -26.60
C MET A 286 -8.29 -4.16 -27.45
N ARG A 287 -7.27 -4.97 -27.16
CA ARG A 287 -7.00 -6.23 -27.87
C ARG A 287 -8.17 -7.21 -27.78
N VAL A 288 -8.71 -7.45 -26.58
CA VAL A 288 -9.90 -8.30 -26.36
C VAL A 288 -11.09 -7.76 -27.15
N THR A 289 -11.31 -6.44 -27.15
CA THR A 289 -12.40 -5.80 -27.88
C THR A 289 -12.27 -6.00 -29.38
N PHE A 290 -11.10 -5.73 -29.97
CA PHE A 290 -10.87 -5.93 -31.40
C PHE A 290 -10.94 -7.41 -31.79
N LEU A 291 -10.29 -8.30 -31.05
CA LEU A 291 -10.35 -9.75 -31.30
C LEU A 291 -11.78 -10.25 -31.35
N PHE A 292 -12.62 -9.85 -30.38
CA PHE A 292 -14.02 -10.23 -30.36
C PHE A 292 -14.79 -9.71 -31.58
N ILE A 293 -14.56 -8.46 -32.00
CA ILE A 293 -15.18 -7.88 -33.19
C ILE A 293 -14.78 -8.65 -34.46
N PHE A 294 -13.49 -8.98 -34.62
CA PHE A 294 -13.00 -9.74 -35.78
C PHE A 294 -13.54 -11.16 -35.80
N MET A 295 -13.59 -11.84 -34.65
CA MET A 295 -14.22 -13.16 -34.52
C MET A 295 -15.69 -13.12 -34.95
N LEU A 296 -16.45 -12.11 -34.46
CA LEU A 296 -17.87 -11.94 -34.81
C LEU A 296 -18.08 -11.73 -36.31
N ARG A 297 -17.16 -11.02 -36.97
CA ARG A 297 -17.21 -10.81 -38.42
C ARG A 297 -16.92 -12.07 -39.23
N LEU A 298 -16.03 -12.94 -38.75
CA LEU A 298 -15.74 -14.23 -39.41
C LEU A 298 -16.92 -15.18 -39.30
N SER A 299 -17.40 -15.44 -38.09
CA SER A 299 -18.54 -16.34 -37.88
C SER A 299 -19.22 -16.06 -36.55
N TRP A 300 -20.39 -15.45 -36.60
CA TRP A 300 -21.21 -15.21 -35.40
C TRP A 300 -21.59 -16.51 -34.67
N LYS A 301 -21.72 -17.64 -35.40
CA LYS A 301 -22.02 -18.96 -34.82
C LYS A 301 -20.86 -19.46 -33.95
N LEU A 302 -19.62 -19.36 -34.44
CA LEU A 302 -18.43 -19.75 -33.69
C LEU A 302 -18.12 -18.77 -32.55
N SER A 303 -18.33 -17.47 -32.76
CA SER A 303 -18.19 -16.45 -31.72
C SER A 303 -19.17 -16.63 -30.57
N LEU A 304 -20.42 -16.98 -30.86
CA LEU A 304 -21.39 -17.27 -29.81
C LEU A 304 -21.00 -18.54 -29.03
N PHE A 305 -20.51 -19.57 -29.72
CA PHE A 305 -20.04 -20.79 -29.08
C PHE A 305 -18.84 -20.54 -28.15
N THR A 306 -17.86 -19.76 -28.60
CA THR A 306 -16.71 -19.34 -27.77
C THR A 306 -17.16 -18.48 -26.59
N ALA A 307 -18.09 -17.54 -26.80
CA ALA A 307 -18.68 -16.74 -25.71
C ALA A 307 -19.43 -17.61 -24.68
N LEU A 308 -20.08 -18.69 -25.10
CA LEU A 308 -20.72 -19.68 -24.19
C LEU A 308 -19.69 -20.53 -23.44
N GLY A 309 -18.51 -20.76 -24.01
CA GLY A 309 -17.39 -21.44 -23.34
C GLY A 309 -16.65 -20.57 -22.32
N LEU A 310 -16.71 -19.25 -22.47
CA LEU A 310 -15.98 -18.29 -21.63
C LEU A 310 -16.34 -18.39 -20.13
N PRO A 311 -17.62 -18.51 -19.72
CA PRO A 311 -17.97 -18.74 -18.31
C PRO A 311 -17.37 -20.02 -17.73
N ILE A 312 -17.22 -21.09 -18.53
CA ILE A 312 -16.62 -22.35 -18.07
C ILE A 312 -15.13 -22.13 -17.75
N ILE A 313 -14.43 -21.42 -18.63
CA ILE A 313 -13.01 -21.05 -18.46
C ILE A 313 -12.80 -20.12 -17.26
N LEU A 314 -13.75 -19.23 -16.95
CA LEU A 314 -13.59 -18.32 -15.81
C LEU A 314 -13.99 -18.95 -14.47
N VAL A 315 -15.07 -19.73 -14.44
CA VAL A 315 -15.65 -20.26 -13.19
C VAL A 315 -14.79 -21.35 -12.56
N ILE A 316 -14.24 -22.25 -13.38
CA ILE A 316 -13.51 -23.42 -12.93
C ILE A 316 -12.19 -23.00 -12.22
N PRO A 317 -11.31 -22.19 -12.83
CA PRO A 317 -10.09 -21.71 -12.17
C PRO A 317 -10.38 -20.85 -10.95
N GLU A 318 -11.49 -20.11 -10.91
CA GLU A 318 -11.84 -19.31 -9.73
C GLU A 318 -12.22 -20.18 -8.53
N LEU A 319 -12.82 -21.37 -8.73
CA LEU A 319 -13.10 -22.31 -7.63
C LEU A 319 -11.82 -22.86 -7.02
N THR A 320 -10.94 -23.40 -7.87
CA THR A 320 -9.67 -23.99 -7.43
C THR A 320 -8.72 -22.93 -6.90
N GLY A 321 -8.73 -21.75 -7.52
CA GLY A 321 -7.92 -20.59 -7.15
C GLY A 321 -8.23 -20.04 -5.76
N LYS A 322 -9.50 -20.00 -5.33
CA LYS A 322 -9.86 -19.57 -3.95
C LYS A 322 -9.27 -20.47 -2.89
N PHE A 323 -9.28 -21.78 -3.11
CA PHE A 323 -8.67 -22.73 -2.20
C PHE A 323 -7.15 -22.52 -2.13
N TYR A 324 -6.48 -22.42 -3.28
CA TYR A 324 -5.06 -22.10 -3.38
C TYR A 324 -4.71 -20.79 -2.66
N GLN A 325 -5.43 -19.70 -2.93
CA GLN A 325 -5.20 -18.40 -2.32
C GLN A 325 -5.35 -18.43 -0.79
N SER A 326 -6.35 -19.14 -0.27
CA SER A 326 -6.54 -19.29 1.18
C SER A 326 -5.38 -20.00 1.88
N LEU A 327 -4.70 -20.90 1.15
CA LEU A 327 -3.57 -21.66 1.66
C LEU A 327 -2.28 -20.84 1.55
N SER A 328 -2.12 -20.08 0.47
CA SER A 328 -1.02 -19.13 0.30
C SER A 328 -0.97 -18.08 1.41
N VAL A 329 -2.13 -17.56 1.84
CA VAL A 329 -2.21 -16.65 3.01
C VAL A 329 -1.71 -17.33 4.29
N LYS A 330 -2.08 -18.59 4.55
CA LYS A 330 -1.60 -19.33 5.72
C LYS A 330 -0.09 -19.59 5.68
N VAL A 331 0.44 -19.86 4.49
CA VAL A 331 1.89 -20.01 4.27
C VAL A 331 2.60 -18.69 4.58
N GLN A 332 2.09 -17.56 4.08
CA GLN A 332 2.65 -16.24 4.37
C GLN A 332 2.61 -15.90 5.87
N GLU A 333 1.51 -16.20 6.56
CA GLU A 333 1.42 -16.01 8.02
C GLU A 333 2.39 -16.91 8.80
N SER A 334 2.57 -18.16 8.38
CA SER A 334 3.52 -19.09 9.00
C SER A 334 4.96 -18.61 8.82
N LEU A 335 5.29 -18.11 7.61
CA LEU A 335 6.60 -17.56 7.29
C LEU A 335 6.87 -16.26 8.07
N ALA A 336 5.86 -15.40 8.24
CA ALA A 336 5.98 -14.19 9.06
C ALA A 336 6.38 -14.54 10.51
N ARG A 337 5.75 -15.55 11.11
CA ARG A 337 6.11 -16.02 12.47
C ARG A 337 7.52 -16.59 12.55
N ALA A 338 8.04 -17.20 11.49
CA ALA A 338 9.44 -17.63 11.44
C ALA A 338 10.38 -16.42 11.35
N ASN A 339 10.03 -15.42 10.54
CA ASN A 339 10.79 -14.17 10.44
C ASN A 339 10.81 -13.39 11.76
N ASP A 340 9.72 -13.40 12.53
CA ASP A 340 9.68 -12.77 13.87
C ASP A 340 10.74 -13.37 14.80
N VAL A 341 10.89 -14.70 14.80
CA VAL A 341 11.96 -15.39 15.55
C VAL A 341 13.34 -14.92 15.08
N ALA A 342 13.59 -14.88 13.77
CA ALA A 342 14.87 -14.43 13.23
C ALA A 342 15.18 -12.96 13.60
N MET A 343 14.19 -12.07 13.52
CA MET A 343 14.34 -10.67 13.90
C MET A 343 14.65 -10.52 15.40
N GLU A 344 13.96 -11.25 16.27
CA GLU A 344 14.24 -11.26 17.70
C GLU A 344 15.67 -11.74 17.99
N THR A 345 16.08 -12.87 17.39
CA THR A 345 17.41 -13.45 17.59
C THR A 345 18.53 -12.52 17.11
N PHE A 346 18.41 -11.92 15.91
CA PHE A 346 19.47 -11.06 15.36
C PHE A 346 19.51 -9.68 16.01
N SER A 347 18.37 -9.10 16.37
CA SER A 347 18.34 -7.83 17.12
C SER A 347 19.00 -7.97 18.50
N SER A 348 18.92 -9.16 19.09
CA SER A 348 19.50 -9.49 20.39
C SER A 348 20.75 -10.37 20.30
N MET A 349 21.50 -10.31 19.20
CA MET A 349 22.62 -11.24 18.94
C MET A 349 23.69 -11.24 20.04
N LYS A 350 23.95 -10.09 20.68
CA LYS A 350 24.87 -10.00 21.82
C LYS A 350 24.39 -10.84 23.01
N THR A 351 23.08 -10.81 23.29
CA THR A 351 22.44 -11.59 24.33
C THR A 351 22.50 -13.08 24.00
N VAL A 352 22.14 -13.46 22.77
CA VAL A 352 22.20 -14.87 22.33
C VAL A 352 23.60 -15.44 22.51
N ARG A 353 24.64 -14.69 22.10
CA ARG A 353 26.05 -15.09 22.29
C ARG A 353 26.49 -15.08 23.75
N SER A 354 26.07 -14.09 24.55
CA SER A 354 26.47 -14.04 25.97
C SER A 354 25.90 -15.20 26.77
N PHE A 355 24.78 -15.77 26.32
CA PHE A 355 24.15 -16.94 26.94
C PHE A 355 24.47 -18.27 26.21
N ALA A 356 25.34 -18.27 25.18
CA ALA A 356 25.71 -19.44 24.38
C ALA A 356 24.50 -20.27 23.89
N ASN A 357 23.40 -19.59 23.51
CA ASN A 357 22.13 -20.23 23.14
C ASN A 357 21.88 -20.25 21.61
N GLU A 358 22.93 -20.22 20.79
CA GLU A 358 22.81 -20.20 19.33
C GLU A 358 22.08 -21.44 18.80
N GLU A 359 22.34 -22.61 19.39
CA GLU A 359 21.75 -23.88 18.96
C GLU A 359 20.27 -23.99 19.36
N GLY A 360 19.90 -23.45 20.53
CA GLY A 360 18.51 -23.36 20.97
C GLY A 360 17.66 -22.45 20.07
N GLU A 361 18.21 -21.31 19.68
CA GLU A 361 17.57 -20.40 18.73
C GLU A 361 17.47 -20.99 17.31
N THR A 362 18.48 -21.77 16.89
CA THR A 362 18.46 -22.49 15.62
C THR A 362 17.33 -23.53 15.57
N GLU A 363 17.15 -24.32 16.63
CA GLU A 363 16.07 -25.31 16.69
C GLU A 363 14.69 -24.63 16.79
N ARG A 364 14.59 -23.51 17.51
CA ARG A 364 13.36 -22.68 17.58
C ARG A 364 12.93 -22.21 16.19
N TYR A 365 13.87 -21.72 15.37
CA TYR A 365 13.60 -21.29 14.01
C TYR A 365 13.25 -22.47 13.09
N LYS A 366 14.00 -23.59 13.18
CA LYS A 366 13.75 -24.80 12.40
C LYS A 366 12.34 -25.36 12.62
N LYS A 367 11.85 -25.40 13.86
CA LYS A 367 10.48 -25.84 14.17
C LYS A 367 9.42 -24.99 13.47
N LYS A 368 9.62 -23.66 13.38
CA LYS A 368 8.72 -22.76 12.62
C LYS A 368 8.79 -22.98 11.12
N LEU A 369 9.95 -23.35 10.59
CA LEU A 369 10.10 -23.72 9.18
C LEU A 369 9.41 -25.06 8.86
N GLU A 370 9.42 -26.03 9.77
CA GLU A 370 8.71 -27.30 9.57
C GLU A 370 7.19 -27.11 9.45
N ASP A 371 6.61 -26.25 10.29
CA ASP A 371 5.20 -25.84 10.18
C ASP A 371 4.91 -25.26 8.78
N THR A 372 5.78 -24.34 8.32
CA THR A 372 5.70 -23.71 7.01
C THR A 372 5.83 -24.73 5.87
N TYR A 373 6.75 -25.68 6.00
CA TYR A 373 6.97 -26.74 5.00
C TYR A 373 5.75 -27.66 4.86
N SER A 374 5.09 -28.01 5.96
CA SER A 374 3.86 -28.83 5.92
C SER A 374 2.72 -28.13 5.15
N LEU A 375 2.59 -26.81 5.32
CA LEU A 375 1.62 -25.99 4.59
C LEU A 375 2.01 -25.86 3.11
N ASN A 376 3.29 -25.63 2.81
CA ASN A 376 3.82 -25.55 1.44
C ASN A 376 3.55 -26.82 0.63
N LYS A 377 3.64 -28.01 1.22
CA LYS A 377 3.28 -29.25 0.52
C LYS A 377 1.83 -29.24 0.04
N THR A 378 0.93 -28.81 0.93
CA THR A 378 -0.49 -28.73 0.62
C THR A 378 -0.77 -27.62 -0.41
N GLU A 379 -0.04 -26.49 -0.32
CA GLU A 379 -0.13 -25.39 -1.27
C GLU A 379 0.35 -25.81 -2.66
N ALA A 380 1.48 -26.50 -2.75
CA ALA A 380 2.03 -27.00 -4.00
C ALA A 380 1.06 -27.99 -4.68
N ALA A 381 0.42 -28.87 -3.91
CA ALA A 381 -0.61 -29.76 -4.42
C ALA A 381 -1.84 -28.99 -4.93
N ALA A 382 -2.30 -28.00 -4.16
CA ALA A 382 -3.42 -27.14 -4.57
C ALA A 382 -3.11 -26.34 -5.85
N TYR A 383 -1.88 -25.81 -5.96
CA TYR A 383 -1.38 -25.13 -7.15
C TYR A 383 -1.38 -26.08 -8.36
N ALA A 384 -0.81 -27.27 -8.22
CA ALA A 384 -0.76 -28.27 -9.30
C ALA A 384 -2.16 -28.65 -9.80
N VAL A 385 -3.12 -28.88 -8.89
CA VAL A 385 -4.52 -29.15 -9.24
C VAL A 385 -5.16 -27.96 -9.95
N SER A 386 -4.93 -26.74 -9.47
CA SER A 386 -5.49 -25.53 -10.09
C SER A 386 -4.95 -25.33 -11.52
N THR A 387 -3.64 -25.46 -11.72
CA THR A 387 -3.00 -25.32 -13.04
C THR A 387 -3.42 -26.41 -14.01
N TRP A 388 -3.50 -27.67 -13.53
CA TRP A 388 -4.00 -28.79 -14.32
C TRP A 388 -5.45 -28.56 -14.76
N THR A 389 -6.32 -28.11 -13.84
CA THR A 389 -7.74 -27.87 -14.14
C THR A 389 -7.90 -26.72 -15.16
N ASN A 390 -7.14 -25.63 -15.03
CA ASN A 390 -7.14 -24.53 -16.00
C ASN A 390 -6.72 -25.03 -17.39
N SER A 391 -5.60 -25.74 -17.47
CA SER A 391 -5.05 -26.29 -18.71
C SER A 391 -6.03 -27.26 -19.39
N LEU A 392 -6.65 -28.15 -18.62
CA LEU A 392 -7.63 -29.12 -19.12
C LEU A 392 -8.88 -28.42 -19.66
N SER A 393 -9.38 -27.40 -18.97
CA SER A 393 -10.56 -26.63 -19.42
C SER A 393 -10.29 -25.87 -20.73
N SER A 394 -9.10 -25.28 -20.88
CA SER A 394 -8.67 -24.62 -22.11
C SER A 394 -8.55 -25.61 -23.28
N LEU A 395 -7.91 -26.76 -23.06
CA LEU A 395 -7.78 -27.81 -24.10
C LEU A 395 -9.15 -28.36 -24.53
N ALA A 396 -10.06 -28.60 -23.57
CA ALA A 396 -11.41 -29.06 -23.86
C ALA A 396 -12.19 -28.07 -24.73
N LEU A 397 -12.06 -26.76 -24.48
CA LEU A 397 -12.68 -25.73 -25.32
C LEU A 397 -12.10 -25.75 -26.74
N LYS A 398 -10.77 -25.82 -26.90
CA LYS A 398 -10.11 -25.89 -28.21
C LYS A 398 -10.60 -27.08 -29.04
N VAL A 399 -10.66 -28.26 -28.44
CA VAL A 399 -11.18 -29.46 -29.11
C VAL A 399 -12.65 -29.29 -29.49
N SER A 400 -13.45 -28.65 -28.64
CA SER A 400 -14.86 -28.39 -28.92
C SER A 400 -15.07 -27.41 -30.07
N ILE A 401 -14.26 -26.34 -30.13
CA ILE A 401 -14.27 -25.37 -31.24
C ILE A 401 -13.83 -26.05 -32.54
N LEU A 402 -12.78 -26.86 -32.50
CA LEU A 402 -12.31 -27.58 -33.69
C LEU A 402 -13.37 -28.56 -34.21
N TYR A 403 -14.05 -29.29 -33.31
CA TYR A 403 -15.12 -30.22 -33.69
C TYR A 403 -16.31 -29.48 -34.32
N TYR A 404 -16.79 -28.40 -33.68
CA TYR A 404 -17.93 -27.63 -34.17
C TYR A 404 -17.60 -26.83 -35.44
N GLY A 405 -16.41 -26.21 -35.48
CA GLY A 405 -15.87 -25.52 -36.65
C GLY A 405 -15.66 -26.44 -37.83
N GLY A 406 -15.12 -27.65 -37.61
CA GLY A 406 -15.00 -28.67 -38.63
C GLY A 406 -16.36 -29.07 -39.22
N ARG A 407 -17.41 -29.16 -38.40
CA ARG A 407 -18.78 -29.42 -38.87
C ARG A 407 -19.36 -28.25 -39.70
N LEU A 408 -19.01 -27.02 -39.37
CA LEU A 408 -19.41 -25.83 -40.15
C LEU A 408 -18.69 -25.78 -41.51
N VAL A 409 -17.42 -26.20 -41.56
CA VAL A 409 -16.67 -26.33 -42.81
C VAL A 409 -17.25 -27.44 -43.69
N THR A 410 -17.57 -28.62 -43.13
CA THR A 410 -18.24 -29.69 -43.91
C THR A 410 -19.63 -29.30 -44.39
N GLY A 411 -20.32 -28.41 -43.66
CA GLY A 411 -21.59 -27.80 -44.07
C GLY A 411 -21.47 -26.66 -45.10
N LYS A 412 -20.24 -26.28 -45.50
CA LYS A 412 -19.94 -25.13 -46.38
C LYS A 412 -20.40 -23.75 -45.85
N ASP A 413 -20.61 -23.64 -44.54
CA ASP A 413 -21.00 -22.38 -43.89
C ASP A 413 -19.79 -21.45 -43.65
N VAL A 414 -18.58 -22.00 -43.55
CA VAL A 414 -17.31 -21.30 -43.25
C VAL A 414 -16.18 -21.91 -44.08
N SER A 415 -15.22 -21.11 -44.56
CA SER A 415 -14.05 -21.63 -45.30
C SER A 415 -13.02 -22.29 -44.37
N SER A 416 -12.11 -23.08 -44.94
CA SER A 416 -10.95 -23.64 -44.22
C SER A 416 -10.05 -22.54 -43.65
N GLY A 417 -9.78 -21.48 -44.41
CA GLY A 417 -8.99 -20.33 -44.01
C GLY A 417 -9.66 -19.50 -42.93
N ASP A 418 -10.97 -19.28 -43.02
CA ASP A 418 -11.75 -18.59 -41.98
C ASP A 418 -11.74 -19.37 -40.67
N LEU A 419 -11.78 -20.71 -40.72
CA LEU A 419 -11.64 -21.56 -39.54
C LEU A 419 -10.23 -21.43 -38.92
N VAL A 420 -9.17 -21.40 -39.75
CA VAL A 420 -7.79 -21.18 -39.28
C VAL A 420 -7.64 -19.80 -38.64
N SER A 421 -8.12 -18.74 -39.30
CA SER A 421 -8.15 -17.38 -38.73
C SER A 421 -8.93 -17.35 -37.42
N PHE A 422 -10.08 -18.01 -37.36
CA PHE A 422 -10.92 -18.06 -36.15
C PHE A 422 -10.19 -18.72 -34.99
N VAL A 423 -9.53 -19.88 -35.21
CA VAL A 423 -8.76 -20.57 -34.18
C VAL A 423 -7.59 -19.71 -33.69
N LEU A 424 -6.88 -19.03 -34.60
CA LEU A 424 -5.79 -18.13 -34.23
C LEU A 424 -6.29 -16.91 -33.42
N TYR A 425 -7.42 -16.32 -33.81
CA TYR A 425 -8.04 -15.24 -33.04
C TYR A 425 -8.55 -15.71 -31.68
N GLU A 426 -9.14 -16.91 -31.61
CA GLU A 426 -9.62 -17.48 -30.34
C GLU A 426 -8.48 -17.75 -29.37
N LEU A 427 -7.35 -18.29 -29.83
CA LEU A 427 -6.16 -18.51 -29.00
C LEU A 427 -5.63 -17.20 -28.42
N GLN A 428 -5.54 -16.15 -29.24
CA GLN A 428 -5.13 -14.83 -28.78
C GLN A 428 -6.17 -14.20 -27.84
N PHE A 429 -7.45 -14.41 -28.10
CA PHE A 429 -8.54 -13.89 -27.27
C PHE A 429 -8.55 -14.53 -25.89
N ALA A 430 -8.44 -15.85 -25.81
CA ALA A 430 -8.36 -16.58 -24.54
C ALA A 430 -7.16 -16.10 -23.69
N SER A 431 -5.98 -15.98 -24.31
CA SER A 431 -4.78 -15.46 -23.64
C SER A 431 -4.94 -14.00 -23.20
N ALA A 432 -5.49 -13.14 -24.06
CA ALA A 432 -5.71 -11.73 -23.73
C ALA A 432 -6.73 -11.55 -22.59
N VAL A 433 -7.79 -12.36 -22.55
CA VAL A 433 -8.78 -12.36 -21.44
C VAL A 433 -8.14 -12.85 -20.15
N GLU A 434 -7.34 -13.92 -20.18
CA GLU A 434 -6.63 -14.44 -19.01
C GLU A 434 -5.70 -13.37 -18.41
N VAL A 435 -4.92 -12.71 -19.26
CA VAL A 435 -4.02 -11.64 -18.85
C VAL A 435 -4.78 -10.41 -18.32
N LEU A 436 -5.88 -10.01 -18.98
CA LEU A 436 -6.74 -8.92 -18.52
C LEU A 436 -7.32 -9.20 -17.12
N MET A 437 -7.79 -10.44 -16.89
CA MET A 437 -8.35 -10.87 -15.61
C MET A 437 -7.30 -10.96 -14.50
N SER A 438 -6.06 -11.32 -14.82
CA SER A 438 -4.97 -11.36 -13.84
C SER A 438 -4.52 -9.95 -13.41
N TYR A 439 -4.48 -8.98 -14.33
CA TYR A 439 -4.04 -7.61 -14.03
C TYR A 439 -5.08 -6.73 -13.35
N TYR A 440 -6.37 -6.93 -13.58
CA TYR A 440 -7.43 -6.12 -12.97
C TYR A 440 -7.35 -6.06 -11.42
N PRO A 441 -7.17 -7.19 -10.69
CA PRO A 441 -6.93 -7.17 -9.25
C PRO A 441 -5.72 -6.34 -8.81
N HIS A 442 -4.62 -6.34 -9.59
CA HIS A 442 -3.42 -5.56 -9.27
C HIS A 442 -3.68 -4.06 -9.37
N VAL A 443 -4.35 -3.61 -10.42
CA VAL A 443 -4.74 -2.19 -10.58
C VAL A 443 -5.69 -1.79 -9.44
N LYS A 444 -6.69 -2.62 -9.12
CA LYS A 444 -7.61 -2.35 -7.99
C LYS A 444 -6.87 -2.27 -6.65
N LYS A 445 -5.90 -3.15 -6.41
CA LYS A 445 -5.06 -3.13 -5.20
C LYS A 445 -4.21 -1.86 -5.15
N ALA A 446 -3.64 -1.42 -6.26
CA ALA A 446 -2.85 -0.18 -6.35
C ALA A 446 -3.71 1.06 -6.05
N VAL A 447 -4.93 1.12 -6.58
CA VAL A 447 -5.90 2.20 -6.26
C VAL A 447 -6.25 2.20 -4.77
N GLY A 448 -6.48 1.02 -4.16
CA GLY A 448 -6.71 0.93 -2.71
C GLY A 448 -5.48 1.35 -1.88
N ALA A 449 -4.27 0.97 -2.31
CA ALA A 449 -3.03 1.38 -1.64
C ALA A 449 -2.80 2.89 -1.71
N SER A 450 -3.23 3.55 -2.80
CA SER A 450 -3.13 5.02 -2.94
C SER A 450 -3.92 5.79 -1.89
N GLU A 451 -4.97 5.21 -1.29
CA GLU A 451 -5.77 5.85 -0.23
C GLU A 451 -4.90 6.25 0.97
N LYS A 452 -3.99 5.35 1.39
CA LYS A 452 -3.08 5.62 2.51
C LYS A 452 -2.11 6.74 2.17
N ILE A 453 -1.63 6.81 0.93
CA ILE A 453 -0.72 7.89 0.51
C ILE A 453 -1.46 9.23 0.52
N PHE A 454 -2.72 9.25 0.06
CA PHE A 454 -3.53 10.46 0.10
C PHE A 454 -3.88 10.90 1.52
N GLU A 455 -4.01 9.98 2.47
CA GLU A 455 -4.16 10.31 3.90
C GLU A 455 -2.99 11.18 4.39
N TYR A 456 -1.76 10.90 3.97
CA TYR A 456 -0.59 11.73 4.32
C TYR A 456 -0.60 13.08 3.61
N VAL A 457 -1.00 13.11 2.34
CA VAL A 457 -1.06 14.34 1.55
C VAL A 457 -2.15 15.27 2.07
N ASP A 458 -3.27 14.72 2.56
CA ASP A 458 -4.42 15.47 3.05
C ASP A 458 -4.34 15.87 4.51
N ARG A 459 -3.53 15.17 5.30
CA ARG A 459 -3.42 15.43 6.73
C ARG A 459 -2.89 16.86 6.92
N GLN A 460 -3.79 17.73 7.36
CA GLN A 460 -3.41 19.08 7.75
C GLN A 460 -2.71 19.03 9.11
N PRO A 461 -1.60 19.77 9.28
CA PRO A 461 -0.93 19.87 10.58
C PRO A 461 -1.89 20.40 11.64
N GLN A 462 -1.86 19.82 12.83
CA GLN A 462 -2.71 20.25 13.95
C GLN A 462 -2.18 21.49 14.67
N VAL A 463 -1.08 22.07 14.18
CA VAL A 463 -0.52 23.31 14.68
C VAL A 463 -1.11 24.50 13.93
N PRO A 464 -1.39 25.63 14.60
CA PRO A 464 -1.83 26.86 13.94
C PRO A 464 -0.87 27.28 12.83
N PRO A 465 -1.40 27.89 11.75
CA PRO A 465 -0.59 28.36 10.66
C PRO A 465 0.50 29.31 11.16
N GLU A 466 1.57 29.38 10.38
CA GLU A 466 2.69 30.29 10.62
C GLU A 466 2.20 31.74 10.72
N GLY A 467 2.73 32.47 11.69
CA GLY A 467 2.43 33.89 11.85
C GLY A 467 3.15 34.74 10.81
N SER A 468 2.85 36.04 10.75
CA SER A 468 3.45 36.96 9.78
C SER A 468 4.51 37.90 10.36
N LEU A 469 4.73 37.88 11.69
CA LEU A 469 5.70 38.77 12.33
C LEU A 469 7.14 38.29 12.09
N ALA A 470 7.96 39.20 11.54
CA ALA A 470 9.40 39.05 11.39
C ALA A 470 10.08 40.43 11.60
N PRO A 471 10.12 40.94 12.84
CA PRO A 471 10.70 42.25 13.11
C PRO A 471 12.21 42.27 12.79
N LYS A 472 12.72 43.42 12.32
CA LYS A 472 14.16 43.54 12.00
C LYS A 472 15.05 43.50 13.24
N VAL A 473 14.52 43.94 14.38
CA VAL A 473 15.25 44.00 15.65
C VAL A 473 14.46 43.20 16.68
N LEU A 474 15.15 42.23 17.30
CA LEU A 474 14.64 41.41 18.39
C LEU A 474 15.55 41.62 19.59
N ARG A 475 14.96 41.93 20.75
CA ARG A 475 15.69 42.05 22.02
C ARG A 475 15.95 40.66 22.61
N GLY A 476 14.99 39.74 22.48
CA GLY A 476 15.12 38.36 22.93
C GLY A 476 14.61 38.12 24.35
N ASN A 477 13.65 38.92 24.81
CA ASN A 477 13.00 38.72 26.10
C ASN A 477 11.87 37.69 25.96
N VAL A 478 11.95 36.57 26.68
CA VAL A 478 10.94 35.49 26.65
C VAL A 478 10.19 35.46 27.96
N HIS A 479 8.86 35.47 27.91
CA HIS A 479 7.99 35.29 29.07
C HIS A 479 7.05 34.11 28.84
N MET A 480 7.19 33.05 29.63
CA MET A 480 6.22 31.97 29.73
C MET A 480 5.34 32.25 30.95
N LYS A 481 4.02 32.35 30.77
CA LYS A 481 3.07 32.69 31.85
C LYS A 481 2.08 31.57 32.07
N ASN A 482 2.07 31.00 33.27
CA ASN A 482 1.11 30.00 33.74
C ASN A 482 0.89 28.84 32.76
N ILE A 483 1.98 28.33 32.18
CA ILE A 483 1.95 27.29 31.17
C ILE A 483 1.50 25.97 31.76
N THR A 484 0.43 25.41 31.21
CA THR A 484 0.02 24.02 31.44
C THR A 484 0.14 23.25 30.14
N PHE A 485 0.80 22.09 30.17
CA PHE A 485 1.03 21.28 28.98
C PHE A 485 1.12 19.79 29.26
N ALA A 486 0.48 19.00 28.41
CA ALA A 486 0.60 17.55 28.32
C ALA A 486 0.91 17.14 26.87
N TYR A 487 1.75 16.12 26.69
CA TYR A 487 2.03 15.60 25.36
C TYR A 487 0.78 14.92 24.76
N PRO A 488 0.53 15.02 23.43
CA PRO A 488 -0.65 14.42 22.80
C PRO A 488 -0.83 12.92 23.03
N LYS A 489 0.28 12.20 23.24
CA LYS A 489 0.27 10.76 23.54
C LYS A 489 -0.25 10.43 24.95
N ARG A 490 -0.24 11.40 25.87
CA ARG A 490 -0.65 11.27 27.27
C ARG A 490 -1.35 12.56 27.75
N PRO A 491 -2.55 12.87 27.21
CA PRO A 491 -3.23 14.13 27.50
C PRO A 491 -3.63 14.26 28.98
N ASP A 492 -3.85 13.14 29.67
CA ASP A 492 -4.29 13.11 31.07
C ASP A 492 -3.14 13.32 32.08
N THR A 493 -1.90 13.44 31.62
CA THR A 493 -0.72 13.59 32.50
C THR A 493 0.01 14.90 32.17
N PRO A 494 -0.38 16.03 32.81
CA PRO A 494 0.28 17.30 32.60
C PRO A 494 1.73 17.23 33.08
N VAL A 495 2.65 17.59 32.18
CA VAL A 495 4.09 17.62 32.41
C VAL A 495 4.52 18.97 32.97
N LEU A 496 3.88 20.07 32.53
CA LEU A 496 4.03 21.40 33.10
C LEU A 496 2.68 21.84 33.68
N LYS A 497 2.70 22.45 34.86
CA LYS A 497 1.51 22.87 35.61
C LYS A 497 1.69 24.30 36.10
N GLY A 498 0.99 25.27 35.51
CA GLY A 498 1.14 26.68 35.91
C GLY A 498 2.57 27.21 35.82
N PHE A 499 3.42 26.65 34.95
CA PHE A 499 4.84 26.96 34.85
C PHE A 499 5.05 28.39 34.34
N SER A 500 5.86 29.18 35.05
CA SER A 500 6.22 30.54 34.63
C SER A 500 7.74 30.72 34.61
N LEU A 501 8.24 31.40 33.57
CA LEU A 501 9.66 31.61 33.33
C LEU A 501 9.86 32.93 32.59
N GLU A 502 10.88 33.70 32.98
CA GLU A 502 11.35 34.87 32.25
C GLU A 502 12.82 34.66 31.84
N LEU A 503 13.14 34.86 30.55
CA LEU A 503 14.50 34.88 30.02
C LEU A 503 14.84 36.29 29.56
N LYS A 504 15.86 36.90 30.17
CA LYS A 504 16.26 38.27 29.89
C LYS A 504 17.46 38.32 28.93
N PRO A 505 17.50 39.30 28.01
CA PRO A 505 18.64 39.47 27.11
C PRO A 505 19.94 39.73 27.89
N GLY A 506 21.01 39.00 27.55
CA GLY A 506 22.33 39.16 28.16
C GLY A 506 22.51 38.43 29.50
N GLU A 507 21.47 37.74 29.99
CA GLU A 507 21.54 36.91 31.19
C GLU A 507 21.61 35.43 30.86
N VAL A 508 22.34 34.67 31.69
CA VAL A 508 22.34 33.21 31.66
C VAL A 508 21.37 32.70 32.74
N THR A 509 20.29 32.08 32.32
CA THR A 509 19.30 31.45 33.20
C THR A 509 19.50 29.94 33.20
N ALA A 510 19.77 29.35 34.37
CA ALA A 510 19.88 27.90 34.53
C ALA A 510 18.54 27.29 34.98
N LEU A 511 18.09 26.25 34.27
CA LEU A 511 16.90 25.47 34.62
C LEU A 511 17.34 24.10 35.17
N VAL A 512 17.10 23.89 36.46
CA VAL A 512 17.60 22.75 37.23
C VAL A 512 16.45 21.94 37.81
N GLY A 513 16.60 20.63 37.93
CA GLY A 513 15.59 19.76 38.53
C GLY A 513 15.82 18.29 38.21
N PRO A 514 15.09 17.37 38.87
CA PRO A 514 15.21 15.94 38.60
C PRO A 514 14.83 15.57 37.16
N SER A 515 15.24 14.39 36.71
CA SER A 515 14.79 13.83 35.43
C SER A 515 13.27 13.69 35.42
N GLY A 516 12.62 14.08 34.32
CA GLY A 516 11.16 14.09 34.21
C GLY A 516 10.46 15.34 34.77
N ALA A 517 11.19 16.31 35.34
CA ALA A 517 10.59 17.54 35.88
C ALA A 517 9.94 18.47 34.84
N GLY A 518 10.19 18.27 33.53
CA GLY A 518 9.63 19.10 32.45
C GLY A 518 10.62 20.02 31.72
N LYS A 519 11.93 19.90 31.99
CA LYS A 519 12.98 20.77 31.41
C LYS A 519 13.01 20.75 29.88
N SER A 520 13.10 19.57 29.27
CA SER A 520 13.09 19.43 27.79
C SER A 520 11.74 19.85 27.19
N THR A 521 10.63 19.70 27.93
CA THR A 521 9.31 20.20 27.50
C THR A 521 9.29 21.72 27.37
N CYS A 522 9.97 22.44 28.28
CA CYS A 522 10.13 23.89 28.18
C CYS A 522 10.84 24.28 26.87
N VAL A 523 11.89 23.56 26.49
CA VAL A 523 12.62 23.78 25.23
C VAL A 523 11.72 23.52 24.03
N SER A 524 11.01 22.39 24.01
CA SER A 524 10.09 22.03 22.90
C SER A 524 8.96 23.06 22.70
N LEU A 525 8.48 23.69 23.78
CA LEU A 525 7.49 24.77 23.71
C LEU A 525 8.09 26.07 23.19
N LEU A 526 9.33 26.40 23.60
CA LEU A 526 10.07 27.57 23.13
C LEU A 526 10.41 27.49 21.64
N GLU A 527 10.70 26.28 21.13
CA GLU A 527 10.90 26.01 19.70
C GLU A 527 9.59 25.95 18.90
N ARG A 528 8.43 26.11 19.57
CA ARG A 528 7.08 25.99 18.97
C ARG A 528 6.86 24.63 18.29
N PHE A 529 7.49 23.57 18.78
CA PHE A 529 7.16 22.20 18.34
C PHE A 529 5.81 21.75 18.88
N TYR A 530 5.40 22.32 20.01
CA TYR A 530 4.13 22.10 20.68
C TYR A 530 3.48 23.42 21.07
N GLN A 531 2.18 23.38 21.32
CA GLN A 531 1.45 24.51 21.91
C GLN A 531 1.03 24.20 23.34
N PRO A 532 1.09 25.19 24.25
CA PRO A 532 0.56 25.02 25.59
C PRO A 532 -0.97 24.80 25.54
N GLN A 533 -1.50 24.04 26.49
CA GLN A 533 -2.95 23.83 26.64
C GLN A 533 -3.60 25.01 27.35
N ASP A 534 -2.88 25.62 28.29
CA ASP A 534 -3.27 26.85 29.00
C ASP A 534 -2.04 27.72 29.23
N GLY A 535 -2.26 29.03 29.41
CA GLY A 535 -1.21 30.05 29.49
C GLY A 535 -0.72 30.57 28.13
N GLU A 536 0.27 31.47 28.16
CA GLU A 536 0.83 32.09 26.95
C GLU A 536 2.36 32.19 27.00
N ILE A 537 2.99 32.04 25.83
CA ILE A 537 4.43 32.26 25.63
C ILE A 537 4.59 33.53 24.81
N LEU A 538 5.28 34.52 25.35
CA LEU A 538 5.52 35.81 24.72
C LEU A 538 7.01 35.95 24.40
N LEU A 539 7.31 36.48 23.22
CA LEU A 539 8.64 36.90 22.79
C LEU A 539 8.58 38.41 22.50
N ASP A 540 9.35 39.20 23.25
CA ASP A 540 9.33 40.67 23.25
C ASP A 540 7.90 41.25 23.42
N GLY A 541 7.08 40.59 24.24
CA GLY A 541 5.70 40.98 24.53
C GLY A 541 4.64 40.55 23.50
N GLN A 542 5.04 39.88 22.41
CA GLN A 542 4.12 39.35 21.39
C GLN A 542 3.99 37.82 21.52
N PRO A 543 2.80 37.22 21.31
CA PRO A 543 2.63 35.78 21.39
C PRO A 543 3.52 35.01 20.42
N LEU A 544 4.15 33.92 20.88
CA LEU A 544 5.10 33.15 20.08
C LEU A 544 4.51 32.64 18.76
N TYR A 545 3.21 32.30 18.75
CA TYR A 545 2.52 31.82 17.56
C TYR A 545 2.34 32.88 16.45
N SER A 546 2.47 34.17 16.78
CA SER A 546 2.33 35.28 15.83
C SER A 546 3.57 35.51 14.96
N TYR A 547 4.70 34.91 15.32
CA TYR A 547 5.94 34.97 14.56
C TYR A 547 5.94 33.96 13.40
N GLN A 548 6.70 34.31 12.36
CA GLN A 548 7.07 33.38 11.30
C GLN A 548 8.01 32.30 11.89
N ASN A 549 7.75 31.01 11.65
CA ASN A 549 8.53 29.88 12.17
C ASN A 549 9.98 29.94 11.66
N GLN A 550 10.17 30.24 10.37
CA GLN A 550 11.52 30.37 9.81
C GLN A 550 12.31 31.49 10.50
N TYR A 551 11.65 32.62 10.80
CA TYR A 551 12.26 33.72 11.57
C TYR A 551 12.54 33.29 13.02
N LEU A 552 11.62 32.58 13.66
CA LEU A 552 11.77 32.10 15.03
C LEU A 552 12.97 31.17 15.17
N HIS A 553 13.11 30.18 14.28
CA HIS A 553 14.21 29.21 14.30
C HIS A 553 15.56 29.76 13.81
N ASP A 554 15.56 30.93 13.18
CA ASP A 554 16.78 31.72 12.92
C ASP A 554 17.25 32.45 14.19
N LYS A 555 16.32 32.96 15.01
CA LYS A 555 16.64 33.72 16.23
C LYS A 555 16.80 32.87 17.48
N ILE A 556 16.18 31.70 17.54
CA ILE A 556 16.32 30.72 18.61
C ILE A 556 17.18 29.57 18.11
N ALA A 557 18.30 29.30 18.79
CA ALA A 557 19.13 28.14 18.50
C ALA A 557 19.17 27.21 19.72
N VAL A 558 19.03 25.92 19.47
CA VAL A 558 19.02 24.89 20.50
C VAL A 558 20.11 23.87 20.23
N VAL A 559 20.84 23.51 21.28
CA VAL A 559 21.76 22.38 21.29
C VAL A 559 21.23 21.35 22.28
N SER A 560 20.71 20.25 21.75
CA SER A 560 20.13 19.15 22.53
C SER A 560 21.19 18.30 23.24
N GLN A 561 20.77 17.56 24.28
CA GLN A 561 21.64 16.67 25.07
C GLN A 561 22.36 15.64 24.22
N GLU A 562 21.63 14.98 23.32
CA GLU A 562 22.17 14.09 22.31
C GLU A 562 22.13 14.76 20.92
N PRO A 563 23.14 15.58 20.57
CA PRO A 563 23.13 16.24 19.28
C PRO A 563 23.17 15.21 18.16
N VAL A 564 22.34 15.36 17.14
CA VAL A 564 22.37 14.52 15.93
C VAL A 564 23.06 15.28 14.81
N LEU A 565 24.03 14.63 14.17
CA LEU A 565 24.67 15.07 12.94
C LEU A 565 24.11 14.28 11.76
N PHE A 566 24.02 14.93 10.61
CA PHE A 566 23.66 14.27 9.37
C PHE A 566 24.87 13.51 8.81
N ALA A 567 24.62 12.41 8.09
CA ALA A 567 25.64 11.67 7.33
C ALA A 567 26.10 12.50 6.12
N ARG A 568 26.90 13.52 6.42
CA ARG A 568 27.39 14.59 5.56
C ARG A 568 28.74 15.06 6.12
N SER A 569 29.46 15.86 5.35
CA SER A 569 30.71 16.46 5.83
C SER A 569 30.49 17.32 7.09
N VAL A 570 31.53 17.50 7.91
CA VAL A 570 31.51 18.43 9.06
C VAL A 570 31.16 19.84 8.59
N ARG A 571 31.70 20.26 7.43
CA ARG A 571 31.35 21.51 6.74
C ARG A 571 29.84 21.67 6.56
N GLU A 572 29.21 20.68 5.93
CA GLU A 572 27.77 20.70 5.65
C GLU A 572 26.94 20.66 6.93
N ASN A 573 27.40 19.95 7.95
CA ASN A 573 26.74 19.92 9.25
C ASN A 573 26.75 21.29 9.93
N ILE A 574 27.88 22.01 9.93
CA ILE A 574 27.94 23.37 10.51
C ILE A 574 27.11 24.33 9.66
N LYS A 575 27.27 24.32 8.34
CA LYS A 575 26.51 25.19 7.42
C LYS A 575 25.01 24.89 7.35
N TYR A 576 24.56 23.73 7.82
CA TYR A 576 23.13 23.46 8.02
C TYR A 576 22.45 24.47 8.95
N GLY A 577 23.21 25.13 9.83
CA GLY A 577 22.71 26.23 10.65
C GLY A 577 22.20 27.41 9.82
N ARG A 578 22.89 27.76 8.73
CA ARG A 578 22.57 28.93 7.90
C ARG A 578 22.94 28.67 6.44
N GLU A 579 21.92 28.54 5.58
CA GLU A 579 22.12 28.36 4.15
C GLU A 579 22.88 29.56 3.55
N GLY A 580 23.87 29.28 2.70
CA GLY A 580 24.70 30.31 2.06
C GLY A 580 25.81 30.90 2.91
N ALA A 581 26.06 30.40 4.13
CA ALA A 581 27.16 30.88 4.97
C ALA A 581 28.54 30.70 4.31
N THR A 582 29.41 31.70 4.43
CA THR A 582 30.78 31.63 3.88
C THR A 582 31.64 30.67 4.69
N ASP A 583 32.77 30.24 4.12
CA ASP A 583 33.73 29.41 4.86
C ASP A 583 34.33 30.17 6.05
N GLU A 584 34.51 31.50 5.97
CA GLU A 584 35.00 32.27 7.11
C GLU A 584 33.98 32.32 8.25
N GLU A 585 32.68 32.49 7.94
CA GLU A 585 31.62 32.44 8.96
C GLU A 585 31.57 31.07 9.65
N MET A 586 31.74 29.99 8.89
CA MET A 586 31.81 28.63 9.43
C MET A 586 33.02 28.44 10.33
N ILE A 587 34.21 28.89 9.91
CA ILE A 587 35.44 28.78 10.71
C ILE A 587 35.31 29.57 12.00
N ARG A 588 34.81 30.80 11.96
CA ARG A 588 34.55 31.60 13.17
C ARG A 588 33.58 30.90 14.12
N ALA A 589 32.49 30.34 13.61
CA ALA A 589 31.55 29.58 14.44
C ALA A 589 32.21 28.33 15.08
N ALA A 590 33.08 27.65 14.33
CA ALA A 590 33.85 26.53 14.85
C ALA A 590 34.90 26.96 15.90
N GLU A 591 35.54 28.12 15.75
CA GLU A 591 36.46 28.67 16.75
C GLU A 591 35.72 29.01 18.05
N LEU A 592 34.56 29.67 17.96
CA LEU A 592 33.72 29.98 19.11
C LEU A 592 33.24 28.73 19.88
N ALA A 593 33.04 27.62 19.16
CA ALA A 593 32.67 26.34 19.73
C ALA A 593 33.88 25.48 20.17
N ASN A 594 35.10 26.03 20.13
CA ASN A 594 36.36 25.29 20.36
C ASN A 594 36.48 24.01 19.50
N ALA A 595 35.93 24.06 18.29
CA ALA A 595 35.86 22.95 17.35
C ALA A 595 36.92 23.01 16.25
N HIS A 596 37.38 24.21 15.88
CA HIS A 596 38.27 24.41 14.74
C HIS A 596 39.54 23.54 14.80
N LYS A 597 40.23 23.52 15.94
CA LYS A 597 41.49 22.79 16.10
C LYS A 597 41.34 21.30 15.79
N PHE A 598 40.41 20.62 16.46
CA PHE A 598 40.24 19.18 16.23
C PHE A 598 39.71 18.88 14.83
N ILE A 599 38.85 19.76 14.26
CA ILE A 599 38.33 19.56 12.91
C ILE A 599 39.49 19.63 11.91
N SER A 600 40.39 20.61 12.07
CA SER A 600 41.59 20.76 11.24
C SER A 600 42.56 19.57 11.38
N ASP A 601 42.58 18.92 12.54
CA ASP A 601 43.40 17.73 12.79
C ASP A 601 42.79 16.43 12.19
N LEU A 602 41.55 16.45 11.72
CA LEU A 602 40.95 15.31 11.02
C LEU A 602 41.63 15.09 9.66
N SER A 603 41.65 13.84 9.19
CA SER A 603 42.33 13.45 7.94
C SER A 603 41.86 14.20 6.69
N LYS A 604 40.61 14.68 6.66
CA LYS A 604 40.05 15.51 5.58
C LYS A 604 39.58 16.89 6.07
N GLY A 605 40.02 17.32 7.25
CA GLY A 605 39.60 18.59 7.82
C GLY A 605 38.07 18.69 7.94
N TYR A 606 37.52 19.81 7.49
CA TYR A 606 36.07 20.06 7.41
C TYR A 606 35.31 19.16 6.42
N ASP A 607 35.99 18.54 5.47
CA ASP A 607 35.37 17.65 4.48
C ASP A 607 35.30 16.19 4.96
N THR A 608 35.67 15.94 6.21
CA THR A 608 35.49 14.65 6.89
C THR A 608 33.99 14.34 7.03
N ASP A 609 33.57 13.14 6.68
CA ASP A 609 32.19 12.67 6.86
C ASP A 609 31.91 12.41 8.34
N ALA A 610 30.77 12.88 8.85
CA ALA A 610 30.36 12.61 10.22
C ALA A 610 29.77 11.20 10.39
N GLY A 611 29.36 10.54 9.30
CA GLY A 611 28.70 9.23 9.31
C GLY A 611 27.25 9.25 9.83
N GLU A 612 26.58 8.11 9.80
CA GLU A 612 25.17 7.99 10.21
C GLU A 612 25.00 8.44 11.67
N LYS A 613 24.12 9.43 11.89
CA LYS A 613 23.89 10.09 13.19
C LYS A 613 25.16 10.58 13.89
N GLY A 614 26.25 10.85 13.15
CA GLY A 614 27.53 11.29 13.72
C GLY A 614 28.41 10.16 14.28
N GLY A 615 28.23 8.91 13.84
CA GLY A 615 28.97 7.75 14.35
C GLY A 615 30.49 7.74 14.09
N GLN A 616 31.01 8.61 13.23
CA GLN A 616 32.46 8.72 12.94
C GLN A 616 33.20 9.77 13.77
N VAL A 617 32.50 10.49 14.65
CA VAL A 617 33.10 11.47 15.58
C VAL A 617 32.79 11.11 17.03
N SER A 618 33.66 11.52 17.97
CA SER A 618 33.42 11.26 19.39
C SER A 618 32.26 12.10 19.93
N GLY A 619 31.67 11.70 21.07
CA GLY A 619 30.54 12.43 21.67
C GLY A 619 30.82 13.92 21.93
N GLY A 620 31.98 14.25 22.51
CA GLY A 620 32.40 15.65 22.72
C GLY A 620 32.71 16.42 21.43
N GLN A 621 33.22 15.75 20.39
CA GLN A 621 33.37 16.37 19.06
C GLN A 621 32.01 16.69 18.44
N LYS A 622 31.06 15.75 18.55
CA LYS A 622 29.69 15.88 18.09
C LYS A 622 28.97 17.07 18.73
N GLN A 623 29.12 17.24 20.05
CA GLN A 623 28.62 18.39 20.79
C GLN A 623 29.21 19.71 20.28
N ARG A 624 30.54 19.80 20.13
CA ARG A 624 31.17 21.03 19.59
C ARG A 624 30.75 21.39 18.17
N ILE A 625 30.57 20.39 17.29
CA ILE A 625 30.04 20.61 15.94
C ILE A 625 28.60 21.13 16.01
N ALA A 626 27.77 20.57 16.90
CA ALA A 626 26.40 21.03 17.08
C ALA A 626 26.32 22.45 17.68
N ILE A 627 27.23 22.80 18.60
CA ILE A 627 27.36 24.16 19.11
C ILE A 627 27.77 25.10 17.98
N ALA A 628 28.79 24.77 17.16
CA ALA A 628 29.16 25.57 16.00
C ALA A 628 27.99 25.78 15.02
N ARG A 629 27.20 24.72 14.77
CA ARG A 629 25.97 24.75 13.96
C ARG A 629 24.89 25.68 14.53
N ALA A 630 24.82 25.82 15.86
CA ALA A 630 23.93 26.79 16.50
C ALA A 630 24.47 28.22 16.41
N LEU A 631 25.78 28.42 16.65
CA LEU A 631 26.40 29.75 16.70
C LEU A 631 26.50 30.44 15.34
N ILE A 632 26.59 29.69 14.23
CA ILE A 632 26.61 30.28 12.88
C ILE A 632 25.33 31.08 12.56
N ARG A 633 24.22 30.81 13.25
CA ARG A 633 22.95 31.56 13.12
C ARG A 633 22.99 32.93 13.80
N GLN A 634 23.94 33.18 14.69
CA GLN A 634 23.96 34.37 15.56
C GLN A 634 22.63 34.56 16.33
N PRO A 635 22.22 33.56 17.13
CA PRO A 635 20.92 33.58 17.80
C PRO A 635 20.80 34.71 18.82
N LYS A 636 19.56 35.13 19.08
CA LYS A 636 19.19 36.03 20.19
C LYS A 636 18.78 35.27 21.45
N ILE A 637 18.37 34.01 21.29
CA ILE A 637 18.07 33.10 22.38
C ILE A 637 18.82 31.80 22.09
N LEU A 638 19.71 31.41 23.00
CA LEU A 638 20.49 30.19 22.90
C LEU A 638 20.07 29.23 24.02
N VAL A 639 19.66 28.03 23.64
CA VAL A 639 19.33 26.95 24.59
C VAL A 639 20.41 25.89 24.55
N LEU A 640 20.98 25.57 25.70
CA LEU A 640 21.97 24.52 25.87
C LEU A 640 21.38 23.46 26.80
N ASP A 641 20.90 22.35 26.24
CA ASP A 641 20.36 21.23 27.01
C ASP A 641 21.44 20.18 27.21
N ASP A 642 22.13 20.23 28.35
CA ASP A 642 23.25 19.37 28.74
C ASP A 642 24.36 19.24 27.67
N ALA A 643 24.47 20.27 26.83
CA ALA A 643 25.30 20.28 25.63
C ALA A 643 26.82 20.29 25.91
N THR A 644 27.22 20.44 27.17
CA THR A 644 28.63 20.45 27.62
C THR A 644 28.98 19.28 28.54
N SER A 645 28.08 18.32 28.72
CA SER A 645 28.30 17.20 29.64
C SER A 645 29.42 16.26 29.18
N SER A 646 29.57 16.05 27.86
CA SER A 646 30.59 15.18 27.28
C SER A 646 31.88 15.91 26.89
N LEU A 647 31.98 17.19 27.25
CA LEU A 647 33.21 17.98 27.11
C LEU A 647 34.10 17.80 28.33
N ASP A 648 35.40 17.79 28.07
CA ASP A 648 36.41 17.97 29.12
C ASP A 648 36.30 19.39 29.72
N THR A 649 36.76 19.53 30.97
CA THR A 649 36.60 20.76 31.76
C THR A 649 37.22 21.99 31.08
N GLU A 650 38.34 21.82 30.36
CA GLU A 650 39.01 22.91 29.66
C GLU A 650 38.18 23.37 28.45
N SER A 651 37.75 22.43 27.60
CA SER A 651 36.89 22.73 26.46
C SER A 651 35.56 23.36 26.87
N GLU A 652 34.94 22.87 27.95
CA GLU A 652 33.71 23.45 28.51
C GLU A 652 33.93 24.90 28.95
N HIS A 653 35.02 25.17 29.67
CA HIS A 653 35.33 26.53 30.12
C HIS A 653 35.51 27.51 28.96
N LEU A 654 36.27 27.11 27.93
CA LEU A 654 36.53 27.92 26.74
C LEU A 654 35.24 28.25 25.98
N VAL A 655 34.34 27.27 25.82
CA VAL A 655 33.05 27.50 25.17
C VAL A 655 32.20 28.49 25.97
N HIS A 656 32.10 28.33 27.29
CA HIS A 656 31.36 29.28 28.12
C HIS A 656 31.95 30.70 28.10
N GLU A 657 33.27 30.82 28.09
CA GLU A 657 33.94 32.12 27.99
C GLU A 657 33.69 32.78 26.63
N ALA A 658 33.77 32.01 25.54
CA ALA A 658 33.47 32.48 24.20
C ALA A 658 32.01 32.93 24.07
N LEU A 659 31.07 32.19 24.68
CA LEU A 659 29.65 32.57 24.74
C LEU A 659 29.45 33.87 25.51
N ARG A 660 30.06 34.00 26.70
CA ARG A 660 29.94 35.23 27.49
C ARG A 660 30.50 36.46 26.78
N LYS A 661 31.66 36.36 26.13
CA LYS A 661 32.31 37.52 25.47
C LYS A 661 31.58 38.00 24.22
N ASN A 662 31.04 37.07 23.43
CA ASN A 662 30.49 37.38 22.10
C ASN A 662 28.98 37.60 22.10
N PHE A 663 28.27 37.24 23.17
CA PHE A 663 26.81 37.23 23.21
C PHE A 663 26.23 38.08 24.34
N ASN A 664 26.78 39.27 24.58
CA ASN A 664 26.30 40.23 25.60
C ASN A 664 24.82 40.65 25.48
N GLN A 665 24.14 40.32 24.37
CA GLN A 665 22.71 40.61 24.13
C GLN A 665 21.90 39.34 23.82
N CYS A 666 22.44 38.14 24.04
CA CYS A 666 21.71 36.89 23.85
C CYS A 666 21.16 36.43 25.20
N ALA A 667 19.90 36.01 25.24
CA ALA A 667 19.36 35.29 26.38
C ALA A 667 19.82 33.84 26.31
N VAL A 668 20.44 33.31 27.37
CA VAL A 668 20.93 31.92 27.38
C VAL A 668 20.13 31.10 28.39
N LEU A 669 19.44 30.07 27.92
CA LEU A 669 18.79 29.06 28.77
C LEU A 669 19.70 27.84 28.87
N LEU A 670 20.23 27.59 30.05
CA LEU A 670 21.12 26.46 30.34
C LEU A 670 20.36 25.40 31.12
N ILE A 671 20.25 24.18 30.59
CA ILE A 671 19.83 23.01 31.35
C ILE A 671 21.09 22.19 31.59
N ALA A 672 21.62 22.18 32.82
CA ALA A 672 22.87 21.49 33.13
C ALA A 672 22.69 20.54 34.32
N HIS A 673 23.32 19.37 34.24
CA HIS A 673 23.41 18.44 35.36
C HIS A 673 24.64 18.68 36.25
N LYS A 674 25.67 19.36 35.71
CA LYS A 674 26.91 19.73 36.41
C LYS A 674 26.69 20.99 37.26
N LEU A 675 26.97 20.88 38.56
CA LEU A 675 26.84 21.99 39.50
C LEU A 675 27.71 23.20 39.13
N SER A 676 28.97 22.95 38.71
CA SER A 676 29.95 23.98 38.37
C SER A 676 29.51 24.92 37.23
N THR A 677 28.58 24.45 36.38
CA THR A 677 27.99 25.23 35.28
C THR A 677 26.79 26.03 35.77
N VAL A 678 25.97 25.44 36.64
CA VAL A 678 24.78 26.07 37.26
C VAL A 678 25.18 27.19 38.23
N GLU A 679 26.22 27.00 39.03
CA GLU A 679 26.76 28.00 39.98
C GLU A 679 27.10 29.34 39.31
N LYS A 680 27.51 29.29 38.03
CA LYS A 680 27.92 30.45 37.26
C LYS A 680 26.75 31.17 36.58
N ALA A 681 25.52 30.68 36.69
CA ALA A 681 24.34 31.31 36.08
C ALA A 681 23.95 32.59 36.82
N ASN A 682 23.40 33.56 36.09
CA ASN A 682 22.91 34.81 36.67
C ASN A 682 21.61 34.59 37.43
N HIS A 683 20.77 33.67 36.94
CA HIS A 683 19.48 33.33 37.51
C HIS A 683 19.28 31.82 37.46
N ILE A 684 18.80 31.22 38.54
CA ILE A 684 18.57 29.78 38.64
C ILE A 684 17.10 29.53 38.95
N ILE A 685 16.50 28.58 38.25
CA ILE A 685 15.12 28.16 38.42
C ILE A 685 15.10 26.67 38.70
N PHE A 686 14.55 26.31 39.85
CA PHE A 686 14.41 24.92 40.28
C PHE A 686 13.00 24.41 39.98
N LEU A 687 12.94 23.45 39.06
CA LEU A 687 11.72 22.82 38.56
C LEU A 687 11.53 21.46 39.23
N LYS A 688 10.33 21.19 39.76
CA LYS A 688 9.97 19.87 40.31
C LYS A 688 8.52 19.56 39.95
N ASP A 689 8.28 18.33 39.48
CA ASP A 689 6.93 17.82 39.15
C ASP A 689 6.08 18.72 38.22
N GLY A 690 6.76 19.51 37.37
CA GLY A 690 6.15 20.43 36.41
C GLY A 690 5.95 21.86 36.91
N GLU A 691 6.37 22.18 38.13
CA GLU A 691 6.15 23.46 38.82
C GLU A 691 7.47 24.11 39.24
N VAL A 692 7.55 25.44 39.15
CA VAL A 692 8.68 26.22 39.66
C VAL A 692 8.56 26.30 41.18
N ILE A 693 9.51 25.71 41.89
CA ILE A 693 9.50 25.68 43.37
C ILE A 693 10.31 26.83 43.95
N GLU A 694 11.47 27.09 43.35
CA GLU A 694 12.46 28.07 43.83
C GLU A 694 13.11 28.78 42.65
N GLU A 695 13.34 30.09 42.80
CA GLU A 695 14.11 30.91 41.87
C GLU A 695 14.98 31.92 42.62
N GLY A 696 16.11 32.31 42.02
CA GLY A 696 17.06 33.26 42.57
C GLY A 696 18.50 33.02 42.10
N THR A 697 19.47 33.64 42.78
CA THR A 697 20.90 33.37 42.56
C THR A 697 21.37 32.11 43.31
N HIS A 698 22.54 31.59 42.97
CA HIS A 698 23.13 30.43 43.65
C HIS A 698 23.23 30.64 45.17
N GLU A 699 23.74 31.79 45.60
CA GLU A 699 23.92 32.14 47.01
C GLU A 699 22.57 32.28 47.74
N GLU A 700 21.58 32.90 47.09
CA GLU A 700 20.23 33.06 47.64
C GLU A 700 19.52 31.72 47.85
N LEU A 701 19.61 30.83 46.87
CA LEU A 701 18.96 29.51 46.92
C LEU A 701 19.64 28.58 47.94
N LEU A 702 20.96 28.64 48.07
CA LEU A 702 21.67 27.95 49.15
C LEU A 702 21.28 28.48 50.53
N GLY A 703 21.21 29.81 50.70
CA GLY A 703 20.82 30.44 51.96
C GLY A 703 19.40 30.09 52.42
N LYS A 704 18.48 29.80 51.48
CA LYS A 704 17.11 29.35 51.78
C LYS A 704 17.05 27.92 52.35
N GLY A 705 18.08 27.09 52.16
CA GLY A 705 18.10 25.69 52.62
C GLY A 705 17.01 24.81 51.97
N GLY A 706 16.53 25.20 50.78
CA GLY A 706 15.40 24.60 50.10
C GLY A 706 15.73 23.38 49.25
N ALA A 707 14.88 23.08 48.27
CA ALA A 707 15.02 21.95 47.36
C ALA A 707 16.28 22.04 46.50
N TYR A 708 16.69 23.26 46.11
CA TYR A 708 17.96 23.46 45.41
C TYR A 708 19.15 23.09 46.28
N ALA A 709 19.21 23.56 47.54
CA ALA A 709 20.30 23.28 48.47
C ALA A 709 20.47 21.77 48.73
N GLN A 710 19.37 21.03 48.86
CA GLN A 710 19.39 19.57 48.99
C GLN A 710 19.96 18.86 47.74
N LEU A 711 19.71 19.39 46.55
CA LEU A 711 20.30 18.86 45.32
C LEU A 711 21.81 19.09 45.30
N VAL A 712 22.26 20.30 45.69
CA VAL A 712 23.67 20.65 45.78
C VAL A 712 24.41 19.75 46.79
N GLU A 713 23.84 19.57 47.98
CA GLU A 713 24.42 18.73 49.02
C GLU A 713 24.60 17.29 48.55
N LYS A 714 23.56 16.69 47.93
CA LYS A 714 23.61 15.34 47.37
C LYS A 714 24.66 15.18 46.27
N GLN A 715 24.80 16.16 45.37
CA GLN A 715 25.82 16.11 44.32
C GLN A 715 27.23 16.22 44.90
N ASN A 716 27.44 17.07 45.91
CA ASN A 716 28.72 17.18 46.61
C ASN A 716 29.08 15.91 47.38
N THR A 717 28.11 15.25 48.03
CA THR A 717 28.38 13.97 48.74
C THR A 717 28.71 12.84 47.76
N ALA A 718 28.03 12.80 46.60
CA ALA A 718 28.32 11.82 45.55
C ALA A 718 29.74 12.02 44.98
N PHE A 719 30.15 13.26 44.76
CA PHE A 719 31.50 13.59 44.31
C PHE A 719 32.57 13.21 45.32
N GLN A 720 32.33 13.42 46.62
CA GLN A 720 33.25 13.02 47.70
C GLN A 720 33.42 11.50 47.77
N ARG A 721 32.34 10.71 47.66
CA ARG A 721 32.43 9.23 47.60
C ARG A 721 33.24 8.73 46.40
N SER A 722 33.07 9.33 45.23
CA SER A 722 33.85 8.96 44.03
C SER A 722 35.34 9.31 44.15
N ALA A 723 35.68 10.37 44.90
CA ALA A 723 37.06 10.75 45.17
C ALA A 723 37.74 9.84 46.21
N GLU A 724 37.00 9.41 47.25
CA GLU A 724 37.48 8.47 48.26
C GLU A 724 37.72 7.06 47.68
N GLU A 725 36.78 6.54 46.87
CA GLU A 725 36.93 5.24 46.18
C GLU A 725 38.07 5.25 45.13
N GLY A 726 38.35 6.42 44.52
CA GLY A 726 39.48 6.60 43.60
C GLY A 726 40.85 6.71 44.28
N SER A 727 40.90 7.17 45.55
CA SER A 727 42.15 7.20 46.31
C SER A 727 42.55 5.82 46.87
N ASP A 728 41.59 4.97 47.21
CA ASP A 728 41.87 3.61 47.68
C ASP A 728 42.32 2.67 46.54
N ALA A 729 41.97 2.97 45.28
CA ALA A 729 42.42 2.20 44.11
C ALA A 729 43.86 2.50 43.67
N ASN A 730 44.48 3.59 44.14
CA ASN A 730 45.89 3.93 43.89
C ASN A 730 46.82 3.50 45.06
N GLY A 731 46.28 2.77 46.04
CA GLY A 731 46.98 2.29 47.22
C GLY A 731 47.18 0.77 47.29
N VAL A 732 47.15 0.05 46.16
CA VAL A 732 47.50 -1.39 46.05
C VAL A 732 48.41 -1.66 44.86
#